data_AF-A0A4P1RXB9-F1
#
_entry.id   AF-A0A4P1RXB9-F1
#
_cell.length_a   1.000
_cell.length_b   1.000
_cell.length_c   1.000
_cell.angle_alpha   90.00
_cell.angle_beta   90.00
_cell.angle_gamma   90.00
#
_symmetry.space_group_name_H-M   'P 1'
#
loop_
_entity.id
_entity.type
_entity.pdbx_description
1 polymer ?
#
loop_
_entity_poly.entity_id
_entity_poly.type
_entity_poly.pdbx_seq_one_letter_code
_entity_poly.pdbx_strand_id
1 'polypeptide(L)'
;KGDLPFVNGLFKKKGLANLVYYAYKHVGKEQTIELLDGIKKMGFLYACKGGISFGMDDIIVPEAKQAILEQAPKDVMAVERQYQAGEIEASERYNKVVAIWSDVTEEVASVMLDELEQANEKGEFMNPIYIMADSGARGSHAQIRQLAGMRGLMAKPSGEIIETPITANFKEGLSVLQYFVSTHGARKGLADTALKTADSGYLTRRLVDVSQDVIVREEDCGTLDGIWITALEEQGEIIESLADRITGRVTLDDISDPYNNELIVAAGEEITEDLAKNIEHAGIEKVRIRSVLTCESQEGVCRKCYGRNLATGKLVEMGEAVGIVAAQSIGEPGTQLTMRTFHVGGTASKVSEQSTHEASRDGSIKFQNMSYVEAPDGSLVVISRRGYIALLDEAGMERDKYKVVTGTRLFVKDGGKVKKFDKIAEWDPYSFVIVADKDGFVEFKDVVEGLTMAEEVDEATSFSRMKIMECTDEKRQPMIILRNKNREIVGKYPLPTDSIITVEEGEEIHSGRTLAKIPRDTTKTMDITGGLPRVVDLFEGRKPKEHAIISEIDGVVSYGKIVRGNRKIYVTSDTGNVKEYSIPKGKYIHFNKGDEIRSGEPLIDGPVNPHDILDVLGAKELQKFLINEVQEVYKMQGVSINDKHIEIIIRQMMRWIEVEDAGDSEYVIGDKVDKFEFMRVNDKLLEQNLEPARGKQLLLGITKAALNTRSFISAASFQETTRVLTEAAVEGKVDHLHGLKENVILGKLIPTGTGFPDYHDFSLEKDLTIPQEDPARFEIERASRSMGIETKKPVDKE
;
A
#
# COMPACT_ATOMS: atom_id res chain seq x y z
N LYS A 1 13.91 22.66 -34.24
CA LYS A 1 14.14 21.35 -34.91
C LYS A 1 15.01 20.54 -33.95
N GLY A 2 14.37 19.75 -33.08
CA GLY A 2 15.06 19.01 -32.03
C GLY A 2 15.55 17.69 -32.60
N ASP A 3 16.85 17.61 -32.87
CA ASP A 3 17.47 16.34 -33.25
C ASP A 3 17.60 15.49 -31.97
N LEU A 4 17.05 14.27 -32.01
CA LEU A 4 17.24 13.29 -30.94
C LEU A 4 18.74 13.00 -30.80
N PRO A 5 19.30 13.00 -29.56
CA PRO A 5 20.69 12.64 -29.35
C PRO A 5 20.92 11.19 -29.77
N PHE A 6 22.12 10.90 -30.27
CA PHE A 6 22.51 9.51 -30.54
C PHE A 6 22.58 8.74 -29.22
N VAL A 7 21.73 7.74 -29.07
CA VAL A 7 21.68 6.89 -27.87
C VAL A 7 22.43 5.60 -28.16
N ASN A 8 23.56 5.41 -27.48
CA ASN A 8 24.36 4.19 -27.56
C ASN A 8 24.14 3.33 -26.30
N GLY A 9 23.51 2.17 -26.46
CA GLY A 9 23.28 1.25 -25.36
C GLY A 9 22.48 0.02 -25.77
N LEU A 10 22.53 -1.01 -24.92
CA LEU A 10 21.69 -2.21 -25.09
C LEU A 10 20.25 -1.87 -24.70
N PHE A 11 19.37 -1.83 -25.69
CA PHE A 11 17.95 -1.52 -25.49
C PHE A 11 17.16 -2.74 -25.04
N LYS A 12 16.99 -2.89 -23.72
CA LYS A 12 15.97 -3.78 -23.11
C LYS A 12 14.57 -3.16 -23.23
N LYS A 13 13.52 -3.90 -22.86
CA LYS A 13 12.13 -3.40 -22.87
C LYS A 13 11.94 -2.05 -22.17
N LYS A 14 12.49 -1.88 -20.96
CA LYS A 14 12.43 -0.61 -20.21
C LYS A 14 13.20 0.51 -20.91
N GLY A 15 14.37 0.20 -21.48
CA GLY A 15 15.17 1.17 -22.22
C GLY A 15 14.44 1.72 -23.45
N LEU A 16 13.75 0.84 -24.20
CA LEU A 16 12.91 1.26 -25.34
C LEU A 16 11.74 2.13 -24.90
N ALA A 17 11.06 1.76 -23.80
CA ALA A 17 9.97 2.57 -23.26
C ALA A 17 10.46 3.98 -22.86
N ASN A 18 11.63 4.08 -22.22
CA ASN A 18 12.23 5.36 -21.86
C ASN A 18 12.63 6.19 -23.09
N LEU A 19 13.14 5.56 -24.15
CA LEU A 19 13.43 6.24 -25.41
C LEU A 19 12.17 6.84 -26.04
N VAL A 20 11.08 6.05 -26.08
CA VAL A 20 9.78 6.51 -26.60
C VAL A 20 9.24 7.67 -25.76
N TYR A 21 9.31 7.56 -24.43
CA TYR A 21 8.90 8.61 -23.52
C TYR A 21 9.73 9.90 -23.69
N TYR A 22 11.04 9.76 -23.84
CA TYR A 22 11.94 10.88 -24.12
C TYR A 22 11.61 11.56 -25.45
N ALA A 23 11.39 10.78 -26.52
CA ALA A 23 10.99 11.30 -27.82
C ALA A 23 9.63 12.03 -27.74
N TYR A 24 8.68 11.48 -26.99
CA TYR A 24 7.38 12.12 -26.76
C TYR A 24 7.52 13.48 -26.07
N LYS A 25 8.38 13.57 -25.04
CA LYS A 25 8.62 14.80 -24.28
C LYS A 25 9.29 15.89 -25.12
N HIS A 26 10.32 15.54 -25.90
CA HIS A 26 11.17 16.53 -26.57
C HIS A 26 10.78 16.84 -28.02
N VAL A 27 10.27 15.85 -28.75
CA VAL A 27 9.98 15.97 -30.19
C VAL A 27 8.48 16.10 -30.45
N GLY A 28 7.64 15.58 -29.55
CA GLY A 28 6.19 15.66 -29.63
C GLY A 28 5.53 14.42 -30.24
N LYS A 29 4.19 14.46 -30.34
CA LYS A 29 3.36 13.29 -30.67
C LYS A 29 3.61 12.74 -32.07
N GLU A 30 3.63 13.58 -33.10
CA GLU A 30 3.67 13.14 -34.51
C GLU A 30 4.97 12.39 -34.83
N GLN A 31 6.12 12.95 -34.47
CA GLN A 31 7.43 12.35 -34.71
C GLN A 31 7.64 11.09 -33.85
N THR A 32 7.05 11.04 -32.65
CA THR A 32 7.08 9.83 -31.82
C THR A 32 6.33 8.67 -32.48
N ILE A 33 5.24 8.93 -33.20
CA ILE A 33 4.51 7.91 -33.95
C ILE A 33 5.38 7.35 -35.08
N GLU A 34 6.08 8.21 -35.82
CA GLU A 34 7.02 7.79 -36.87
C GLU A 34 8.17 6.94 -36.29
N LEU A 35 8.73 7.36 -35.16
CA LEU A 35 9.76 6.61 -34.44
C LEU A 35 9.26 5.22 -34.04
N LEU A 36 8.06 5.12 -33.47
CA LEU A 36 7.45 3.85 -33.06
C LEU A 36 7.28 2.90 -34.25
N ASP A 37 6.81 3.41 -35.39
CA ASP A 37 6.69 2.62 -36.61
C ASP A 37 8.04 2.16 -37.17
N GLY A 38 9.06 3.01 -37.07
CA GLY A 38 10.45 2.68 -37.40
C GLY A 38 10.99 1.56 -36.51
N ILE A 39 10.86 1.70 -35.19
CA ILE A 39 11.27 0.68 -34.19
C ILE A 39 10.55 -0.63 -34.46
N LYS A 40 9.25 -0.60 -34.72
CA LYS A 40 8.45 -1.79 -35.04
C LYS A 40 8.98 -2.52 -36.28
N LYS A 41 9.18 -1.80 -37.39
CA LYS A 41 9.67 -2.39 -38.66
C LYS A 41 11.07 -2.99 -38.48
N MET A 42 11.97 -2.26 -37.84
CA MET A 42 13.33 -2.70 -37.55
C MET A 42 13.32 -3.92 -36.63
N GLY A 43 12.55 -3.87 -35.54
CA GLY A 43 12.41 -4.96 -34.58
C GLY A 43 11.94 -6.26 -35.24
N PHE A 44 10.88 -6.22 -36.06
CA PHE A 44 10.41 -7.43 -36.76
C PHE A 44 11.45 -7.98 -37.74
N LEU A 45 12.13 -7.12 -38.50
CA LEU A 45 13.16 -7.55 -39.46
C LEU A 45 14.34 -8.24 -38.77
N TYR A 46 14.88 -7.61 -37.72
CA TYR A 46 16.04 -8.14 -37.00
C TYR A 46 15.69 -9.30 -36.08
N ALA A 47 14.49 -9.35 -35.50
CA ALA A 47 14.01 -10.53 -34.77
C ALA A 47 13.91 -11.76 -35.70
N CYS A 48 13.40 -11.58 -36.92
CA CYS A 48 13.33 -12.65 -37.92
C CYS A 48 14.74 -13.09 -38.37
N LYS A 49 15.65 -12.14 -38.64
CA LYS A 49 17.04 -12.45 -39.01
C LYS A 49 17.85 -13.08 -37.88
N GLY A 50 17.53 -12.73 -36.63
CA GLY A 50 18.19 -13.26 -35.44
C GLY A 50 17.95 -14.76 -35.23
N GLY A 51 16.88 -15.32 -35.82
CA GLY A 51 16.65 -16.77 -35.83
C GLY A 51 16.56 -17.40 -34.43
N ILE A 52 16.12 -16.62 -33.43
CA ILE A 52 16.02 -17.08 -32.04
C ILE A 52 15.02 -18.25 -31.98
N SER A 53 15.48 -19.39 -31.47
CA SER A 53 14.72 -20.62 -31.33
C SER A 53 14.68 -21.06 -29.86
N PHE A 54 13.83 -22.03 -29.54
CA PHE A 54 13.72 -22.61 -28.21
C PHE A 54 13.76 -24.14 -28.33
N GLY A 55 14.82 -24.75 -27.81
CA GLY A 55 15.06 -26.19 -27.80
C GLY A 55 15.27 -26.76 -26.39
N MET A 56 15.30 -28.09 -26.30
CA MET A 56 15.54 -28.80 -25.04
C MET A 56 16.98 -28.62 -24.53
N ASP A 57 17.93 -28.42 -25.44
CA ASP A 57 19.34 -28.20 -25.12
C ASP A 57 19.62 -26.80 -24.59
N ASP A 58 18.76 -25.82 -24.91
CA ASP A 58 18.87 -24.45 -24.38
C ASP A 58 18.55 -24.38 -22.88
N ILE A 59 17.81 -25.36 -22.35
CA ILE A 59 17.48 -25.43 -20.92
C ILE A 59 18.66 -26.08 -20.19
N ILE A 60 19.61 -25.29 -19.70
CA ILE A 60 20.80 -25.80 -19.01
C ILE A 60 20.46 -26.01 -17.53
N VAL A 61 20.66 -27.24 -17.03
CA VAL A 61 20.50 -27.55 -15.60
C VAL A 61 21.87 -27.37 -14.94
N PRO A 62 21.99 -26.56 -13.87
CA PRO A 62 23.29 -26.29 -13.26
C PRO A 62 23.85 -27.55 -12.59
N GLU A 63 25.14 -27.81 -12.79
CA GLU A 63 25.81 -29.00 -12.22
C GLU A 63 25.86 -28.91 -10.69
N ALA A 64 26.06 -27.69 -10.16
CA ALA A 64 26.07 -27.40 -8.73
C ALA A 64 24.74 -27.73 -8.02
N LYS A 65 23.63 -27.86 -8.76
CA LYS A 65 22.31 -28.22 -8.20
C LYS A 65 22.36 -29.47 -7.35
N GLN A 66 23.07 -30.51 -7.80
CA GLN A 66 23.14 -31.78 -7.06
C GLN A 66 23.81 -31.60 -5.71
N ALA A 67 24.90 -30.84 -5.66
CA ALA A 67 25.61 -30.56 -4.40
C ALA A 67 24.72 -29.77 -3.41
N ILE A 68 23.98 -28.77 -3.88
CA ILE A 68 23.04 -27.99 -3.05
C ILE A 68 21.91 -28.89 -2.52
N LEU A 69 21.34 -29.73 -3.38
CA LEU A 69 20.27 -30.66 -3.00
C LEU A 69 20.73 -31.78 -2.05
N GLU A 70 22.02 -32.12 -2.02
CA GLU A 70 22.57 -33.07 -1.04
C GLU A 70 22.80 -32.44 0.34
N GLN A 71 22.95 -31.11 0.41
CA GLN A 71 23.12 -30.38 1.65
C GLN A 71 21.78 -30.11 2.34
N ALA A 72 20.74 -29.73 1.59
CA ALA A 72 19.44 -29.36 2.14
C ALA A 72 18.81 -30.42 3.08
N PRO A 73 18.82 -31.74 2.78
CA PRO A 73 18.33 -32.76 3.69
C PRO A 73 19.10 -32.83 5.01
N LYS A 74 20.41 -32.52 5.01
CA LYS A 74 21.22 -32.51 6.24
C LYS A 74 20.80 -31.35 7.15
N ASP A 75 20.51 -30.19 6.55
CA ASP A 75 20.06 -29.01 7.29
C ASP A 75 18.64 -29.23 7.85
N VAL A 76 17.75 -29.83 7.05
CA VAL A 76 16.42 -30.27 7.53
C VAL A 76 16.54 -31.30 8.66
N MET A 77 17.46 -32.27 8.55
CA MET A 77 17.72 -33.23 9.63
C MET A 77 18.29 -32.56 10.90
N ALA A 78 19.06 -31.47 10.76
CA ALA A 78 19.54 -30.72 11.92
C ALA A 78 18.37 -30.03 12.65
N VAL A 79 17.45 -29.41 11.90
CA VAL A 79 16.21 -28.84 12.46
C VAL A 79 15.33 -29.93 13.08
N GLU A 80 15.20 -31.09 12.43
CA GLU A 80 14.43 -32.22 12.96
C GLU A 80 15.07 -32.79 14.25
N ARG A 81 16.40 -32.78 14.36
CA ARG A 81 17.10 -33.12 15.60
C ARG A 81 16.86 -32.10 16.70
N GLN A 82 16.86 -30.80 16.39
CA GLN A 82 16.51 -29.75 17.35
C GLN A 82 15.07 -29.92 17.84
N TYR A 83 14.16 -30.30 16.95
CA TYR A 83 12.79 -30.63 17.31
C TYR A 83 12.76 -31.84 18.24
N GLN A 84 13.38 -32.97 17.87
CA GLN A 84 13.46 -34.16 18.72
C GLN A 84 14.14 -33.90 20.07
N ALA A 85 15.09 -32.97 20.13
CA ALA A 85 15.77 -32.52 21.34
C ALA A 85 14.98 -31.48 22.15
N GLY A 86 13.79 -31.07 21.71
CA GLY A 86 12.92 -30.14 22.43
C GLY A 86 13.28 -28.67 22.34
N GLU A 87 14.22 -28.30 21.48
CA GLU A 87 14.72 -26.92 21.39
C GLU A 87 13.75 -26.00 20.63
N ILE A 88 12.96 -26.53 19.70
CA ILE A 88 12.04 -25.78 18.82
C ILE A 88 10.62 -26.34 18.83
N GLU A 89 9.62 -25.55 18.44
CA GLU A 89 8.20 -25.97 18.32
C GLU A 89 7.91 -26.66 16.98
N ALA A 90 6.79 -27.38 16.89
CA ALA A 90 6.31 -27.95 15.62
C ALA A 90 6.02 -26.86 14.56
N SER A 91 5.48 -25.72 14.99
CA SER A 91 5.26 -24.52 14.18
C SER A 91 6.58 -23.90 13.69
N GLU A 92 7.56 -23.76 14.59
CA GLU A 92 8.88 -23.23 14.28
C GLU A 92 9.68 -24.18 13.39
N ARG A 93 9.59 -25.50 13.63
CA ARG A 93 10.13 -26.56 12.78
C ARG A 93 9.57 -26.45 11.37
N TYR A 94 8.25 -26.34 11.23
CA TYR A 94 7.59 -26.14 9.94
C TYR A 94 8.13 -24.90 9.23
N ASN A 95 8.18 -23.76 9.92
CA ASN A 95 8.67 -22.50 9.34
C ASN A 95 10.15 -22.57 8.95
N LYS A 96 11.01 -23.18 9.78
CA LYS A 96 12.43 -23.38 9.50
C LYS A 96 12.64 -24.30 8.30
N VAL A 97 11.90 -25.41 8.21
CA VAL A 97 11.97 -26.32 7.07
C VAL A 97 11.53 -25.63 5.78
N VAL A 98 10.43 -24.88 5.81
CA VAL A 98 9.97 -24.05 4.69
C VAL A 98 11.04 -23.02 4.30
N ALA A 99 11.64 -22.34 5.26
CA ALA A 99 12.69 -21.36 5.01
C ALA A 99 13.92 -21.98 4.33
N ILE A 100 14.41 -23.12 4.84
CA ILE A 100 15.54 -23.86 4.22
C ILE A 100 15.25 -24.19 2.77
N TRP A 101 14.06 -24.75 2.48
CA TRP A 101 13.70 -25.10 1.10
C TRP A 101 13.49 -23.90 0.20
N SER A 102 12.98 -22.78 0.74
CA SER A 102 12.91 -21.51 0.01
C SER A 102 14.29 -20.97 -0.32
N ASP A 103 15.22 -20.99 0.63
CA ASP A 103 16.58 -20.49 0.43
C ASP A 103 17.34 -21.35 -0.59
N VAL A 104 17.21 -22.68 -0.50
CA VAL A 104 17.74 -23.63 -1.49
C VAL A 104 17.17 -23.38 -2.88
N THR A 105 15.87 -23.09 -2.97
CA THR A 105 15.22 -22.81 -4.26
C THR A 105 15.78 -21.53 -4.89
N GLU A 106 16.10 -20.52 -4.09
CA GLU A 106 16.68 -19.26 -4.56
C GLU A 106 18.17 -19.40 -4.89
N GLU A 107 18.92 -20.16 -4.10
CA GLU A 107 20.33 -20.47 -4.36
C GLU A 107 20.48 -21.19 -5.71
N VAL A 108 19.69 -22.24 -5.95
CA VAL A 108 19.68 -22.95 -7.25
C VAL A 108 19.30 -22.00 -8.40
N ALA A 109 18.41 -21.04 -8.17
CA ALA A 109 18.02 -20.07 -9.18
C ALA A 109 19.14 -19.08 -9.51
N SER A 110 19.84 -18.58 -8.48
CA SER A 110 20.97 -17.65 -8.64
C SER A 110 22.12 -18.31 -9.41
N VAL A 111 22.53 -19.52 -9.00
CA VAL A 111 23.60 -20.27 -9.66
C VAL A 111 23.26 -20.56 -11.13
N MET A 112 22.02 -20.94 -11.40
CA MET A 112 21.54 -21.13 -12.78
C MET A 112 21.63 -19.86 -13.61
N LEU A 113 21.24 -18.70 -13.07
CA LEU A 113 21.31 -17.43 -13.78
C LEU A 113 22.75 -16.99 -14.02
N ASP A 114 23.62 -17.15 -13.02
CA ASP A 114 25.04 -16.81 -13.11
C ASP A 114 25.75 -17.66 -14.17
N GLU A 115 25.46 -18.97 -14.24
CA GLU A 115 26.01 -19.84 -15.28
C GLU A 115 25.55 -19.43 -16.69
N LEU A 116 24.27 -19.06 -16.84
CA LEU A 116 23.73 -18.58 -18.11
C LEU A 116 24.33 -17.22 -18.52
N GLU A 117 24.53 -16.32 -17.57
CA GLU A 117 25.12 -15.00 -17.80
C GLU A 117 26.60 -15.12 -18.18
N GLN A 118 27.39 -15.90 -17.44
CA GLN A 118 28.81 -16.13 -17.74
C GLN A 118 29.02 -16.79 -19.11
N ALA A 119 28.15 -17.74 -19.49
CA ALA A 119 28.20 -18.37 -20.82
C ALA A 119 27.95 -17.35 -21.95
N ASN A 120 27.07 -16.38 -21.70
CA ASN A 120 26.75 -15.32 -22.64
C ASN A 120 27.87 -14.25 -22.71
N GLU A 121 28.46 -13.84 -21.58
CA GLU A 121 29.54 -12.85 -21.52
C GLU A 121 30.83 -13.33 -22.19
N LYS A 122 31.16 -14.61 -22.04
CA LYS A 122 32.33 -15.21 -22.71
C LYS A 122 32.15 -15.33 -24.23
N GLY A 123 30.94 -15.07 -24.75
CA GLY A 123 30.62 -15.16 -26.16
C GLY A 123 30.65 -16.60 -26.71
N GLU A 124 30.70 -17.60 -25.84
CA GLU A 124 30.78 -19.02 -26.22
C GLU A 124 29.44 -19.54 -26.71
N PHE A 125 28.34 -19.13 -26.06
CA PHE A 125 27.00 -19.52 -26.44
C PHE A 125 25.96 -18.48 -25.99
N MET A 126 25.26 -17.90 -26.97
CA MET A 126 24.13 -16.99 -26.71
C MET A 126 22.87 -17.79 -26.46
N ASN A 127 22.57 -18.08 -25.19
CA ASN A 127 21.39 -18.85 -24.83
C ASN A 127 20.09 -18.08 -25.16
N PRO A 128 19.20 -18.61 -26.02
CA PRO A 128 17.93 -17.96 -26.37
C PRO A 128 17.01 -17.67 -25.18
N ILE A 129 16.98 -18.56 -24.18
CA ILE A 129 16.13 -18.42 -22.99
C ILE A 129 16.58 -17.23 -22.15
N TYR A 130 17.90 -17.12 -21.94
CA TYR A 130 18.49 -15.99 -21.23
C TYR A 130 18.21 -14.68 -21.97
N ILE A 131 18.41 -14.64 -23.31
CA ILE A 131 18.12 -13.45 -24.12
C ILE A 131 16.65 -13.02 -24.00
N MET A 132 15.71 -13.96 -24.05
CA MET A 132 14.27 -13.67 -23.94
C MET A 132 13.87 -13.09 -22.57
N ALA A 133 14.48 -13.58 -21.49
CA ALA A 133 14.22 -13.10 -20.14
C ALA A 133 14.96 -11.78 -19.84
N ASP A 134 16.25 -11.68 -20.16
CA ASP A 134 17.05 -10.49 -19.91
C ASP A 134 16.56 -9.27 -20.72
N SER A 135 16.14 -9.49 -21.97
CA SER A 135 15.51 -8.44 -22.78
C SER A 135 14.17 -7.97 -22.21
N GLY A 136 13.53 -8.77 -21.35
CA GLY A 136 12.18 -8.54 -20.83
C GLY A 136 11.08 -8.77 -21.87
N ALA A 137 11.39 -9.45 -22.98
CA ALA A 137 10.42 -9.74 -24.03
C ALA A 137 9.36 -10.74 -23.54
N ARG A 138 9.81 -11.88 -23.03
CA ARG A 138 8.96 -12.92 -22.44
C ARG A 138 9.80 -13.87 -21.60
N GLY A 139 9.36 -14.17 -20.38
CA GLY A 139 10.12 -14.96 -19.44
C GLY A 139 10.40 -14.15 -18.17
N SER A 140 10.24 -14.78 -17.01
CA SER A 140 10.72 -14.25 -15.73
C SER A 140 11.76 -15.20 -15.13
N HIS A 141 12.58 -14.70 -14.21
CA HIS A 141 13.54 -15.55 -13.48
C HIS A 141 12.83 -16.74 -12.81
N ALA A 142 11.63 -16.52 -12.24
CA ALA A 142 10.81 -17.57 -11.66
C ALA A 142 10.39 -18.65 -12.69
N GLN A 143 10.11 -18.27 -13.94
CA GLN A 143 9.76 -19.22 -15.00
C GLN A 143 10.98 -20.04 -15.46
N ILE A 144 12.14 -19.40 -15.62
CA ILE A 144 13.39 -20.09 -15.97
C ILE A 144 13.77 -21.07 -14.84
N ARG A 145 13.64 -20.65 -13.59
CA ARG A 145 13.87 -21.49 -12.41
C ARG A 145 13.06 -22.78 -12.45
N GLN A 146 11.79 -22.73 -12.84
CA GLN A 146 10.95 -23.92 -12.95
C GLN A 146 11.35 -24.83 -14.13
N LEU A 147 11.91 -24.27 -15.20
CA LEU A 147 12.35 -25.02 -16.38
C LEU A 147 13.67 -25.77 -16.14
N ALA A 148 14.67 -25.09 -15.58
CA ALA A 148 16.06 -25.56 -15.47
C ALA A 148 16.56 -25.79 -14.04
N GLY A 149 16.07 -25.02 -13.06
CA GLY A 149 16.49 -25.12 -11.66
C GLY A 149 15.71 -26.20 -10.93
N MET A 150 14.70 -25.77 -10.18
CA MET A 150 13.73 -26.63 -9.49
C MET A 150 12.39 -25.92 -9.38
N ARG A 151 11.31 -26.68 -9.21
CA ARG A 151 9.97 -26.08 -9.07
C ARG A 151 9.71 -25.52 -7.66
N GLY A 152 10.32 -26.10 -6.62
CA GLY A 152 10.28 -25.58 -5.25
C GLY A 152 9.01 -25.94 -4.48
N LEU A 153 8.63 -25.08 -3.53
CA LEU A 153 7.51 -25.28 -2.61
C LEU A 153 6.16 -24.87 -3.21
N MET A 154 5.14 -25.69 -2.99
CA MET A 154 3.77 -25.48 -3.48
C MET A 154 2.81 -25.14 -2.34
N ALA A 155 1.77 -24.36 -2.62
CA ALA A 155 0.71 -24.06 -1.65
C ALA A 155 -0.46 -25.05 -1.74
N LYS A 156 -1.02 -25.42 -0.59
CA LYS A 156 -2.29 -26.13 -0.46
C LYS A 156 -3.46 -25.21 -0.80
N PRO A 157 -4.66 -25.75 -1.07
CA PRO A 157 -5.85 -24.94 -1.24
C PRO A 157 -6.19 -24.08 0.00
N SER A 158 -5.78 -24.51 1.20
CA SER A 158 -5.90 -23.71 2.43
C SER A 158 -5.01 -22.47 2.45
N GLY A 159 -3.98 -22.39 1.61
CA GLY A 159 -2.95 -21.34 1.63
C GLY A 159 -1.65 -21.76 2.32
N GLU A 160 -1.67 -22.82 3.14
CA GLU A 160 -0.46 -23.37 3.76
C GLU A 160 0.53 -23.91 2.74
N ILE A 161 1.82 -23.77 3.00
CA ILE A 161 2.88 -24.33 2.15
C ILE A 161 3.05 -25.82 2.46
N ILE A 162 3.29 -26.63 1.43
CA ILE A 162 3.57 -28.06 1.58
C ILE A 162 5.06 -28.22 1.89
N GLU A 163 5.39 -28.84 3.03
CA GLU A 163 6.78 -29.05 3.50
C GLU A 163 7.65 -29.82 2.50
N THR A 164 7.04 -30.71 1.71
CA THR A 164 7.75 -31.53 0.72
C THR A 164 7.91 -30.74 -0.59
N PRO A 165 9.13 -30.31 -0.94
CA PRO A 165 9.37 -29.54 -2.16
C PRO A 165 9.35 -30.43 -3.41
N ILE A 166 9.20 -29.78 -4.56
CA ILE A 166 9.45 -30.39 -5.87
C ILE A 166 10.88 -30.03 -6.30
N THR A 167 11.81 -30.95 -6.07
CA THR A 167 13.24 -30.82 -6.44
C THR A 167 13.51 -30.94 -7.93
N ALA A 168 12.61 -31.61 -8.65
CA ALA A 168 12.69 -31.75 -10.10
C ALA A 168 12.28 -30.46 -10.84
N ASN A 169 12.82 -30.29 -12.04
CA ASN A 169 12.41 -29.25 -12.99
C ASN A 169 11.63 -29.84 -14.18
N PHE A 170 11.15 -28.98 -15.08
CA PHE A 170 10.38 -29.46 -16.25
C PHE A 170 11.24 -30.22 -17.28
N LYS A 171 12.55 -29.97 -17.36
CA LYS A 171 13.45 -30.72 -18.26
C LYS A 171 13.72 -32.15 -17.76
N GLU A 172 13.88 -32.33 -16.46
CA GLU A 172 14.07 -33.62 -15.79
C GLU A 172 12.77 -34.43 -15.74
N GLY A 173 11.63 -33.75 -15.69
CA GLY A 173 10.31 -34.34 -15.57
C GLY A 173 9.85 -34.50 -14.11
N LEU A 174 8.54 -34.58 -13.91
CA LEU A 174 7.92 -34.67 -12.58
C LEU A 174 7.42 -36.08 -12.31
N SER A 175 7.63 -36.57 -11.08
CA SER A 175 6.98 -37.81 -10.64
C SER A 175 5.46 -37.62 -10.50
N VAL A 176 4.70 -38.73 -10.48
CA VAL A 176 3.24 -38.69 -10.32
C VAL A 176 2.84 -37.94 -9.05
N LEU A 177 3.56 -38.14 -7.94
CA LEU A 177 3.29 -37.45 -6.68
C LEU A 177 3.60 -35.95 -6.78
N GLN A 178 4.74 -35.57 -7.33
CA GLN A 178 5.12 -34.16 -7.51
C GLN A 178 4.14 -33.43 -8.44
N TYR A 179 3.73 -34.08 -9.53
CA TYR A 179 2.73 -33.54 -10.42
C TYR A 179 1.38 -33.35 -9.69
N PHE A 180 0.90 -34.37 -8.97
CA PHE A 180 -0.35 -34.30 -8.20
C PHE A 180 -0.33 -33.18 -7.14
N VAL A 181 0.78 -33.03 -6.39
CA VAL A 181 0.97 -31.93 -5.45
C VAL A 181 0.86 -30.58 -6.15
N SER A 182 1.51 -30.42 -7.31
CA SER A 182 1.45 -29.17 -8.08
C SER A 182 0.05 -28.82 -8.61
N THR A 183 -0.82 -29.80 -8.83
CA THR A 183 -2.19 -29.55 -9.32
C THR A 183 -3.07 -28.81 -8.32
N HIS A 184 -2.78 -28.92 -7.01
CA HIS A 184 -3.59 -28.27 -5.98
C HIS A 184 -3.47 -26.75 -6.07
N GLY A 185 -2.23 -26.23 -6.11
CA GLY A 185 -1.96 -24.81 -6.28
C GLY A 185 -2.48 -24.28 -7.62
N ALA A 186 -2.24 -25.02 -8.71
CA ALA A 186 -2.72 -24.64 -10.04
C ALA A 186 -4.26 -24.54 -10.12
N ARG A 187 -4.98 -25.51 -9.55
CA ARG A 187 -6.45 -25.52 -9.54
C ARG A 187 -7.02 -24.38 -8.68
N LYS A 188 -6.43 -24.10 -7.51
CA LYS A 188 -6.82 -22.95 -6.69
C LYS A 188 -6.61 -21.64 -7.45
N GLY A 189 -5.45 -21.46 -8.08
CA GLY A 189 -5.17 -20.26 -8.89
C GLY A 189 -6.18 -20.05 -10.02
N LEU A 190 -6.57 -21.11 -10.74
CA LEU A 190 -7.60 -21.02 -11.79
C LEU A 190 -8.98 -20.67 -11.22
N ALA A 191 -9.37 -21.32 -10.12
CA ALA A 191 -10.66 -21.07 -9.48
C ALA A 191 -10.76 -19.64 -8.94
N ASP A 192 -9.72 -19.16 -8.26
CA ASP A 192 -9.63 -17.80 -7.74
C ASP A 192 -9.68 -16.78 -8.89
N THR A 193 -8.96 -17.03 -9.99
CA THR A 193 -9.02 -16.16 -11.17
C THR A 193 -10.43 -16.06 -11.74
N ALA A 194 -11.14 -17.19 -11.83
CA ALA A 194 -12.50 -17.22 -12.36
C ALA A 194 -13.51 -16.53 -11.43
N LEU A 195 -13.36 -16.65 -10.10
CA LEU A 195 -14.29 -16.09 -9.11
C LEU A 195 -14.00 -14.62 -8.78
N LYS A 196 -12.74 -14.30 -8.44
CA LYS A 196 -12.35 -12.96 -7.95
C LYS A 196 -12.42 -11.87 -9.04
N THR A 197 -12.39 -12.24 -10.32
CA THR A 197 -12.57 -11.28 -11.43
C THR A 197 -13.92 -10.57 -11.35
N ALA A 198 -14.97 -11.27 -10.92
CA ALA A 198 -16.30 -10.68 -10.75
C ALA A 198 -16.31 -9.60 -9.64
N ASP A 199 -15.63 -9.86 -8.52
CA ASP A 199 -15.54 -8.93 -7.40
C ASP A 199 -14.81 -7.64 -7.79
N SER A 200 -13.73 -7.75 -8.57
CA SER A 200 -13.00 -6.58 -9.09
C SER A 200 -13.82 -5.76 -10.09
N GLY A 201 -14.51 -6.44 -11.01
CA GLY A 201 -15.41 -5.76 -11.94
C GLY A 201 -16.55 -5.03 -11.21
N TYR A 202 -17.06 -5.65 -10.14
CA TYR A 202 -18.09 -5.07 -9.29
C TYR A 202 -17.57 -3.87 -8.48
N LEU A 203 -16.35 -3.93 -7.95
CA LEU A 203 -15.68 -2.77 -7.34
C LEU A 203 -15.54 -1.62 -8.35
N THR A 204 -15.06 -1.91 -9.57
CA THR A 204 -14.90 -0.91 -10.63
C THR A 204 -16.21 -0.21 -10.93
N ARG A 205 -17.32 -0.97 -11.02
CA ARG A 205 -18.66 -0.41 -11.18
C ARG A 205 -19.01 0.54 -10.03
N ARG A 206 -18.82 0.13 -8.77
CA ARG A 206 -19.10 0.98 -7.59
C ARG A 206 -18.24 2.26 -7.58
N LEU A 207 -16.98 2.16 -7.97
CA LEU A 207 -16.08 3.31 -8.08
C LEU A 207 -16.57 4.31 -9.14
N VAL A 208 -17.05 3.83 -10.28
CA VAL A 208 -17.66 4.68 -11.31
C VAL A 208 -18.91 5.35 -10.77
N ASP A 209 -19.80 4.59 -10.12
CA ASP A 209 -21.07 5.10 -9.61
C ASP A 209 -20.89 6.22 -8.57
N VAL A 210 -19.86 6.15 -7.72
CA VAL A 210 -19.59 7.19 -6.71
C VAL A 210 -18.86 8.41 -7.28
N SER A 211 -18.09 8.25 -8.36
CA SER A 211 -17.17 9.30 -8.86
C SER A 211 -17.56 9.93 -10.20
N GLN A 212 -18.57 9.40 -10.89
CA GLN A 212 -19.00 9.87 -12.22
C GLN A 212 -19.33 11.37 -12.30
N ASP A 213 -19.76 12.00 -11.21
CA ASP A 213 -20.14 13.41 -11.18
C ASP A 213 -18.92 14.35 -10.97
N VAL A 214 -17.72 13.79 -10.82
CA VAL A 214 -16.48 14.54 -10.63
C VAL A 214 -15.89 14.93 -11.99
N ILE A 215 -16.19 16.15 -12.40
CA ILE A 215 -15.76 16.77 -13.67
C ILE A 215 -14.95 18.03 -13.36
N VAL A 216 -14.00 18.38 -14.22
CA VAL A 216 -13.28 19.66 -14.11
C VAL A 216 -14.19 20.80 -14.58
N ARG A 217 -14.62 21.66 -13.66
CA ARG A 217 -15.61 22.73 -13.94
C ARG A 217 -15.08 24.14 -13.81
N GLU A 218 -13.99 24.32 -13.08
CA GLU A 218 -13.41 25.64 -12.79
C GLU A 218 -11.89 25.61 -13.00
N GLU A 219 -11.28 26.76 -13.28
CA GLU A 219 -9.83 26.83 -13.45
C GLU A 219 -9.09 26.80 -12.10
N ASP A 220 -9.57 27.60 -11.14
CA ASP A 220 -9.01 27.73 -9.80
C ASP A 220 -10.12 27.98 -8.77
N CYS A 221 -10.20 27.14 -7.73
CA CYS A 221 -11.15 27.31 -6.63
C CYS A 221 -10.69 28.31 -5.56
N GLY A 222 -9.46 28.85 -5.65
CA GLY A 222 -8.94 29.83 -4.70
C GLY A 222 -8.56 29.31 -3.32
N THR A 223 -8.63 27.98 -3.09
CA THR A 223 -8.30 27.41 -1.77
C THR A 223 -6.87 27.72 -1.36
N LEU A 224 -6.71 28.13 -0.10
CA LEU A 224 -5.43 28.32 0.59
C LEU A 224 -5.02 27.06 1.36
N ASP A 225 -5.79 25.97 1.23
CA ASP A 225 -5.50 24.71 1.89
C ASP A 225 -4.91 23.67 0.95
N GLY A 226 -3.98 22.90 1.48
CA GLY A 226 -3.19 21.93 0.74
C GLY A 226 -2.72 20.80 1.64
N ILE A 227 -2.25 19.73 1.00
CA ILE A 227 -1.78 18.53 1.69
C ILE A 227 -0.26 18.47 1.69
N TRP A 228 0.31 17.97 2.79
CA TRP A 228 1.73 17.69 2.88
C TRP A 228 2.00 16.30 2.30
N ILE A 229 2.77 16.25 1.22
CA ILE A 229 3.26 15.01 0.63
C ILE A 229 4.71 14.78 1.05
N THR A 230 5.01 13.54 1.42
CA THR A 230 6.34 13.02 1.74
C THR A 230 6.62 11.80 0.85
N ALA A 231 7.88 11.38 0.80
CA ALA A 231 8.20 10.04 0.28
C ALA A 231 7.37 8.99 1.05
N LEU A 232 6.98 7.92 0.34
CA LEU A 232 6.32 6.78 0.97
C LEU A 232 7.40 5.81 1.42
N GLU A 233 7.55 5.68 2.74
CA GLU A 233 8.56 4.85 3.36
C GLU A 233 7.89 3.75 4.18
N GLU A 234 8.28 2.50 3.95
CA GLU A 234 7.88 1.36 4.76
C GLU A 234 9.13 0.73 5.37
N GLN A 235 9.18 0.68 6.71
CA GLN A 235 10.28 0.05 7.47
C GLN A 235 11.71 0.53 7.10
N GLY A 236 11.84 1.73 6.52
CA GLY A 236 13.13 2.32 6.11
C GLY A 236 13.47 2.15 4.63
N GLU A 237 12.65 1.43 3.85
CA GLU A 237 12.74 1.40 2.40
C GLU A 237 11.81 2.45 1.78
N ILE A 238 12.34 3.23 0.84
CA ILE A 238 11.56 4.18 0.04
C ILE A 238 10.82 3.38 -1.04
N ILE A 239 9.52 3.16 -0.85
CA ILE A 239 8.64 2.53 -1.85
C ILE A 239 8.42 3.48 -3.02
N GLU A 240 8.19 4.75 -2.71
CA GLU A 240 7.91 5.79 -3.71
C GLU A 240 8.64 7.08 -3.37
N SER A 241 9.44 7.54 -4.32
CA SER A 241 10.20 8.79 -4.21
C SER A 241 9.27 9.98 -4.07
N LEU A 242 9.75 11.05 -3.43
CA LEU A 242 9.00 12.29 -3.37
C LEU A 242 8.75 12.85 -4.78
N ALA A 243 9.75 12.76 -5.66
CA ALA A 243 9.68 13.26 -7.04
C ALA A 243 8.54 12.63 -7.84
N ASP A 244 8.36 11.31 -7.74
CA ASP A 244 7.29 10.61 -8.47
C ASP A 244 5.89 11.00 -7.98
N ARG A 245 5.72 11.26 -6.67
CA ARG A 245 4.43 11.65 -6.09
C ARG A 245 4.02 13.08 -6.44
N ILE A 246 4.98 14.01 -6.48
CA ILE A 246 4.70 15.43 -6.73
C ILE A 246 4.63 15.78 -8.22
N THR A 247 5.16 14.94 -9.11
CA THR A 247 5.17 15.19 -10.55
C THR A 247 3.75 15.38 -11.10
N GLY A 248 3.53 16.47 -11.84
CA GLY A 248 2.24 16.82 -12.44
C GLY A 248 1.19 17.32 -11.44
N ARG A 249 1.62 17.74 -10.23
CA ARG A 249 0.81 18.46 -9.24
C ARG A 249 1.12 19.95 -9.27
N VAL A 250 0.30 20.74 -8.58
CA VAL A 250 0.46 22.19 -8.46
C VAL A 250 0.88 22.53 -7.04
N THR A 251 1.93 23.34 -6.88
CA THR A 251 2.40 23.81 -5.58
C THR A 251 1.39 24.79 -4.95
N LEU A 252 1.29 24.77 -3.62
CA LEU A 252 0.55 25.81 -2.91
C LEU A 252 1.48 26.95 -2.47
N ASP A 253 2.65 26.60 -1.95
CA ASP A 253 3.64 27.54 -1.42
C ASP A 253 4.86 27.63 -2.38
N ASP A 254 5.59 28.74 -2.29
CA ASP A 254 6.87 28.92 -2.97
C ASP A 254 7.91 27.92 -2.42
N ILE A 255 8.54 27.16 -3.31
CA ILE A 255 9.58 26.19 -2.95
C ILE A 255 10.93 26.79 -3.32
N SER A 256 11.76 27.03 -2.32
CA SER A 256 13.15 27.48 -2.48
C SER A 256 14.13 26.42 -1.99
N ASP A 257 15.32 26.41 -2.59
CA ASP A 257 16.40 25.54 -2.14
C ASP A 257 16.92 26.03 -0.77
N PRO A 258 17.00 25.16 0.25
CA PRO A 258 17.44 25.54 1.59
C PRO A 258 18.87 26.10 1.67
N TYR A 259 19.75 25.79 0.71
CA TYR A 259 21.17 26.13 0.75
C TYR A 259 21.48 27.48 0.10
N ASN A 260 20.92 27.75 -1.09
CA ASN A 260 21.21 28.97 -1.85
C ASN A 260 20.04 29.97 -1.86
N ASN A 261 18.87 29.59 -1.32
CA ASN A 261 17.63 30.37 -1.28
C ASN A 261 17.13 30.77 -2.69
N GLU A 262 17.49 30.00 -3.71
CA GLU A 262 17.00 30.15 -5.08
C GLU A 262 15.60 29.53 -5.19
N LEU A 263 14.69 30.24 -5.84
CA LEU A 263 13.32 29.77 -6.05
C LEU A 263 13.34 28.64 -7.09
N ILE A 264 12.92 27.44 -6.67
CA ILE A 264 12.81 26.28 -7.55
C ILE A 264 11.47 26.31 -8.29
N VAL A 265 10.37 26.54 -7.56
CA VAL A 265 9.00 26.55 -8.10
C VAL A 265 8.20 27.63 -7.39
N ALA A 266 7.49 28.47 -8.15
CA ALA A 266 6.60 29.47 -7.56
C ALA A 266 5.25 28.85 -7.13
N ALA A 267 4.55 29.51 -6.21
CA ALA A 267 3.22 29.13 -5.76
C ALA A 267 2.22 29.10 -6.92
N GLY A 268 1.48 28.00 -7.06
CA GLY A 268 0.47 27.84 -8.10
C GLY A 268 1.01 27.38 -9.46
N GLU A 269 2.30 27.06 -9.56
CA GLU A 269 2.90 26.47 -10.76
C GLU A 269 2.85 24.94 -10.76
N GLU A 270 2.85 24.34 -11.95
CA GLU A 270 2.91 22.89 -12.13
C GLU A 270 4.34 22.37 -11.90
N ILE A 271 4.45 21.34 -11.08
CA ILE A 271 5.70 20.62 -10.83
C ILE A 271 5.96 19.67 -12.00
N THR A 272 6.90 20.04 -12.87
CA THR A 272 7.39 19.17 -13.96
C THR A 272 8.43 18.17 -13.43
N GLU A 273 8.77 17.14 -14.22
CA GLU A 273 9.73 16.11 -13.78
C GLU A 273 11.12 16.68 -13.44
N ASP A 274 11.53 17.73 -14.18
CA ASP A 274 12.83 18.36 -13.99
C ASP A 274 12.84 19.18 -12.68
N LEU A 275 11.72 19.86 -12.38
CA LEU A 275 11.52 20.57 -11.11
C LEU A 275 11.41 19.58 -9.93
N ALA A 276 10.71 18.46 -10.11
CA ALA A 276 10.59 17.43 -9.08
C ALA A 276 11.94 16.85 -8.68
N LYS A 277 12.83 16.59 -9.65
CA LYS A 277 14.20 16.14 -9.38
C LYS A 277 15.04 17.22 -8.69
N ASN A 278 14.87 18.49 -9.05
CA ASN A 278 15.56 19.58 -8.39
C ASN A 278 15.13 19.71 -6.91
N ILE A 279 13.84 19.54 -6.61
CA ILE A 279 13.31 19.51 -5.24
C ILE A 279 13.93 18.37 -4.43
N GLU A 280 14.03 17.17 -5.03
CA GLU A 280 14.65 16.02 -4.38
C GLU A 280 16.16 16.20 -4.16
N HIS A 281 16.88 16.74 -5.15
CA HIS A 281 18.30 17.06 -5.02
C HIS A 281 18.60 18.16 -3.99
N ALA A 282 17.67 19.12 -3.82
CA ALA A 282 17.76 20.13 -2.77
C ALA A 282 17.58 19.55 -1.35
N GLY A 283 17.20 18.27 -1.23
CA GLY A 283 17.03 17.58 0.06
C GLY A 283 15.77 17.99 0.82
N ILE A 284 14.73 18.42 0.10
CA ILE A 284 13.44 18.80 0.69
C ILE A 284 12.64 17.53 0.98
N GLU A 285 12.29 17.29 2.24
CA GLU A 285 11.59 16.07 2.68
C GLU A 285 10.07 16.10 2.49
N LYS A 286 9.48 17.31 2.53
CA LYS A 286 8.02 17.50 2.46
C LYS A 286 7.65 18.71 1.63
N VAL A 287 6.61 18.55 0.81
CA VAL A 287 6.11 19.61 -0.06
C VAL A 287 4.61 19.78 0.15
N ARG A 288 4.16 21.04 0.22
CA ARG A 288 2.73 21.36 0.29
C ARG A 288 2.17 21.57 -1.11
N ILE A 289 1.26 20.69 -1.51
CA ILE A 289 0.64 20.72 -2.83
C ILE A 289 -0.86 20.98 -2.74
N ARG A 290 -1.42 21.48 -3.82
CA ARG A 290 -2.87 21.47 -4.03
C ARG A 290 -3.33 20.05 -4.33
N SER A 291 -4.47 19.69 -3.77
CA SER A 291 -5.06 18.36 -3.93
C SER A 291 -6.54 18.46 -4.25
N VAL A 292 -7.06 17.39 -4.86
CA VAL A 292 -8.50 17.20 -5.05
C VAL A 292 -9.24 17.15 -3.71
N LEU A 293 -8.59 16.70 -2.63
CA LEU A 293 -9.20 16.62 -1.30
C LEU A 293 -9.52 17.98 -0.68
N THR A 294 -8.64 18.97 -0.88
CA THR A 294 -8.81 20.33 -0.35
C THR A 294 -9.51 21.27 -1.32
N CYS A 295 -9.95 20.78 -2.49
CA CYS A 295 -10.63 21.61 -3.47
C CYS A 295 -11.98 22.12 -2.95
N GLU A 296 -12.18 23.44 -3.00
CA GLU A 296 -13.41 24.11 -2.55
C GLU A 296 -14.49 24.26 -3.65
N SER A 297 -14.22 23.77 -4.86
CA SER A 297 -15.20 23.73 -5.97
C SER A 297 -16.47 23.01 -5.52
N GLN A 298 -17.62 23.69 -5.63
CA GLN A 298 -18.93 23.17 -5.19
C GLN A 298 -19.39 21.99 -6.05
N GLU A 299 -19.14 22.07 -7.35
CA GLU A 299 -19.42 21.01 -8.31
C GLU A 299 -18.11 20.54 -8.92
N GLY A 300 -17.86 19.22 -8.88
CA GLY A 300 -16.66 18.63 -9.45
C GLY A 300 -15.37 19.09 -8.76
N VAL A 301 -14.38 19.47 -9.58
CA VAL A 301 -13.04 19.91 -9.13
C VAL A 301 -12.51 21.04 -10.02
N CYS A 302 -11.55 21.81 -9.51
CA CYS A 302 -10.85 22.79 -10.32
C CYS A 302 -9.60 22.20 -10.99
N ARG A 303 -9.17 22.81 -12.11
CA ARG A 303 -8.01 22.41 -12.90
C ARG A 303 -6.72 22.43 -12.09
N LYS A 304 -6.48 23.46 -11.26
CA LYS A 304 -5.26 23.55 -10.44
C LYS A 304 -5.16 22.49 -9.32
N CYS A 305 -6.27 22.13 -8.69
CA CYS A 305 -6.27 21.08 -7.65
C CYS A 305 -6.02 19.67 -8.23
N TYR A 306 -6.42 19.43 -9.48
CA TYR A 306 -6.13 18.16 -10.17
C TYR A 306 -4.73 18.12 -10.81
N GLY A 307 -4.32 19.25 -11.40
CA GLY A 307 -3.04 19.43 -12.09
C GLY A 307 -3.02 18.79 -13.48
N ARG A 308 -1.98 18.00 -13.75
CA ARG A 308 -1.71 17.39 -15.05
C ARG A 308 -2.63 16.19 -15.34
N ASN A 309 -3.16 16.12 -16.56
CA ASN A 309 -3.73 14.90 -17.13
C ASN A 309 -2.58 13.97 -17.54
N LEU A 310 -2.51 12.80 -16.90
CA LEU A 310 -1.44 11.83 -17.09
C LEU A 310 -1.47 11.15 -18.47
N ALA A 311 -2.62 11.15 -19.15
CA ALA A 311 -2.76 10.56 -20.49
C ALA A 311 -2.23 11.47 -21.61
N THR A 312 -2.41 12.79 -21.47
CA THR A 312 -1.99 13.77 -22.48
C THR A 312 -0.67 14.46 -22.14
N GLY A 313 -0.24 14.39 -20.87
CA GLY A 313 0.95 15.07 -20.40
C GLY A 313 0.83 16.59 -20.36
N LYS A 314 -0.38 17.14 -20.34
CA LYS A 314 -0.67 18.58 -20.20
C LYS A 314 -1.56 18.82 -18.99
N LEU A 315 -1.71 20.08 -18.57
CA LEU A 315 -2.76 20.45 -17.60
C LEU A 315 -4.13 19.96 -18.09
N VAL A 316 -4.96 19.52 -17.15
CA VAL A 316 -6.28 18.99 -17.46
C VAL A 316 -7.16 20.05 -18.14
N GLU A 317 -7.93 19.64 -19.14
CA GLU A 317 -8.85 20.52 -19.86
C GLU A 317 -10.17 20.68 -19.11
N MET A 318 -10.87 21.78 -19.39
CA MET A 318 -12.20 22.03 -18.85
C MET A 318 -13.19 21.01 -19.42
N GLY A 319 -14.05 20.48 -18.56
CA GLY A 319 -15.02 19.45 -18.92
C GLY A 319 -14.49 18.02 -18.90
N GLU A 320 -13.25 17.76 -18.48
CA GLU A 320 -12.70 16.40 -18.38
C GLU A 320 -13.37 15.60 -17.25
N ALA A 321 -13.82 14.37 -17.55
CA ALA A 321 -14.44 13.45 -16.58
C ALA A 321 -13.39 12.71 -15.73
N VAL A 322 -12.66 13.46 -14.90
CA VAL A 322 -11.57 12.93 -14.06
C VAL A 322 -12.02 11.84 -13.06
N GLY A 323 -13.29 11.86 -12.65
CA GLY A 323 -13.88 10.81 -11.82
C GLY A 323 -13.90 9.43 -12.47
N ILE A 324 -14.36 9.36 -13.72
CA ILE A 324 -14.38 8.12 -14.51
C ILE A 324 -12.95 7.61 -14.73
N VAL A 325 -12.02 8.52 -15.08
CA VAL A 325 -10.61 8.18 -15.27
C VAL A 325 -10.02 7.61 -13.98
N ALA A 326 -10.32 8.20 -12.82
CA ALA A 326 -9.87 7.70 -11.53
C ALA A 326 -10.43 6.31 -11.20
N ALA A 327 -11.73 6.10 -11.37
CA ALA A 327 -12.37 4.81 -11.12
C ALA A 327 -11.78 3.69 -12.00
N GLN A 328 -11.54 3.97 -13.28
CA GLN A 328 -10.92 3.01 -14.20
C GLN A 328 -9.44 2.74 -13.86
N SER A 329 -8.70 3.79 -13.49
CA SER A 329 -7.28 3.68 -13.12
C SER A 329 -7.06 2.86 -11.84
N ILE A 330 -8.08 2.73 -11.00
CA ILE A 330 -8.07 1.87 -9.80
C ILE A 330 -8.62 0.47 -10.13
N GLY A 331 -9.73 0.40 -10.89
CA GLY A 331 -10.46 -0.84 -11.16
C GLY A 331 -9.81 -1.78 -12.19
N GLU A 332 -9.23 -1.25 -13.28
CA GLU A 332 -8.57 -2.07 -14.30
C GLU A 332 -7.34 -2.79 -13.72
N PRO A 333 -6.43 -2.11 -13.00
CA PRO A 333 -5.34 -2.80 -12.35
C PRO A 333 -5.82 -3.72 -11.24
N GLY A 334 -6.87 -3.35 -10.49
CA GLY A 334 -7.48 -4.25 -9.48
C GLY A 334 -7.91 -5.59 -10.08
N THR A 335 -8.42 -5.57 -11.31
CA THR A 335 -8.81 -6.80 -12.02
C THR A 335 -7.59 -7.59 -12.45
N GLN A 336 -6.55 -6.88 -12.89
CA GLN A 336 -5.26 -7.48 -13.21
C GLN A 336 -4.59 -8.14 -12.00
N LEU A 337 -4.72 -7.58 -10.79
CA LEU A 337 -4.20 -8.19 -9.55
C LEU A 337 -4.81 -9.57 -9.32
N THR A 338 -6.13 -9.67 -9.45
CA THR A 338 -6.84 -10.95 -9.27
C THR A 338 -6.44 -12.00 -10.30
N MET A 339 -6.16 -11.59 -11.55
CA MET A 339 -5.72 -12.49 -12.61
C MET A 339 -4.23 -12.87 -12.53
N ARG A 340 -3.34 -11.95 -12.12
CA ARG A 340 -1.89 -12.22 -12.00
C ARG A 340 -1.55 -13.17 -10.86
N THR A 341 -2.45 -13.29 -9.87
CA THR A 341 -2.33 -14.26 -8.77
C THR A 341 -2.14 -15.70 -9.30
N PHE A 342 -2.63 -16.03 -10.49
CA PHE A 342 -2.40 -17.33 -11.13
C PHE A 342 -0.91 -17.69 -11.34
N HIS A 343 -0.07 -16.70 -11.65
CA HIS A 343 1.34 -16.94 -11.98
C HIS A 343 2.21 -17.12 -10.73
N VAL A 344 1.77 -16.58 -9.59
CA VAL A 344 2.45 -16.67 -8.30
C VAL A 344 1.86 -17.79 -7.44
N GLY A 345 0.56 -18.08 -7.54
CA GLY A 345 -0.16 -19.06 -6.73
C GLY A 345 0.28 -20.52 -6.87
N GLY A 346 1.17 -20.81 -7.82
CA GLY A 346 1.85 -22.09 -7.94
C GLY A 346 3.07 -22.22 -7.02
N THR A 347 3.81 -21.15 -6.75
CA THR A 347 5.10 -21.17 -6.03
C THR A 347 5.13 -20.14 -4.91
N ALA A 348 5.39 -20.60 -3.67
CA ALA A 348 5.60 -19.69 -2.56
C ALA A 348 6.86 -18.85 -2.81
N SER A 349 6.71 -17.53 -2.84
CA SER A 349 7.83 -16.57 -2.91
C SER A 349 7.94 -15.88 -1.56
N LYS A 350 9.16 -15.79 -1.04
CA LYS A 350 9.45 -15.21 0.28
C LYS A 350 9.15 -13.70 0.25
N VAL A 351 8.25 -13.23 1.12
CA VAL A 351 8.34 -11.86 1.63
C VAL A 351 9.29 -11.98 2.81
N SER A 352 10.55 -11.62 2.61
CA SER A 352 11.53 -11.68 3.68
C SER A 352 11.24 -10.52 4.63
N GLU A 353 10.71 -10.81 5.82
CA GLU A 353 10.72 -9.84 6.90
C GLU A 353 12.19 -9.56 7.25
N GLN A 354 12.62 -8.31 7.11
CA GLN A 354 13.96 -7.90 7.51
C GLN A 354 14.07 -8.01 9.03
N SER A 355 14.99 -8.85 9.50
CA SER A 355 15.31 -8.99 10.93
C SER A 355 16.49 -8.10 11.34
N THR A 356 17.07 -7.36 10.40
CA THR A 356 18.29 -6.57 10.60
C THR A 356 18.21 -5.20 9.96
N HIS A 357 18.73 -4.18 10.63
CA HIS A 357 19.00 -2.87 10.03
C HIS A 357 20.48 -2.73 9.70
N GLU A 358 20.76 -2.26 8.49
CA GLU A 358 22.11 -1.97 7.98
C GLU A 358 22.28 -0.48 7.69
N ALA A 359 23.50 0.04 7.85
CA ALA A 359 23.79 1.44 7.60
C ALA A 359 23.71 1.78 6.10
N SER A 360 22.85 2.73 5.74
CA SER A 360 22.66 3.17 4.36
C SER A 360 23.85 3.96 3.81
N ARG A 361 24.61 4.62 4.70
CA ARG A 361 25.74 5.50 4.39
C ARG A 361 26.78 5.46 5.50
N ASP A 362 27.95 6.00 5.18
CA ASP A 362 28.98 6.30 6.18
C ASP A 362 28.48 7.46 7.07
N GLY A 363 28.65 7.33 8.38
CA GLY A 363 28.15 8.35 9.30
C GLY A 363 28.41 8.01 10.76
N SER A 364 27.87 8.85 11.64
CA SER A 364 27.86 8.59 13.09
C SER A 364 26.44 8.32 13.56
N ILE A 365 26.28 7.36 14.46
CA ILE A 365 24.97 6.95 14.97
C ILE A 365 24.67 7.72 16.26
N LYS A 366 23.44 8.21 16.39
CA LYS A 366 22.93 8.80 17.63
C LYS A 366 21.63 8.14 18.05
N PHE A 367 21.55 7.70 19.30
CA PHE A 367 20.33 7.15 19.87
C PHE A 367 19.43 8.28 20.39
N GLN A 368 18.16 8.27 20.00
CA GLN A 368 17.17 9.22 20.50
C GLN A 368 15.97 8.50 21.11
N ASN A 369 15.52 8.98 22.27
CA ASN A 369 14.40 8.43 23.04
C ASN A 369 14.54 6.93 23.33
N MET A 370 15.77 6.50 23.61
CA MET A 370 16.13 5.10 23.68
C MET A 370 16.76 4.73 25.03
N SER A 371 16.22 3.69 25.65
CA SER A 371 16.77 3.04 26.84
C SER A 371 17.26 1.66 26.45
N TYR A 372 18.53 1.37 26.71
CA TYR A 372 19.17 0.10 26.43
C TYR A 372 19.90 -0.40 27.67
N VAL A 373 20.15 -1.70 27.70
CA VAL A 373 20.86 -2.39 28.77
C VAL A 373 21.97 -3.22 28.16
N GLU A 374 23.11 -3.29 28.85
CA GLU A 374 24.24 -4.12 28.43
C GLU A 374 24.05 -5.54 28.98
N ALA A 375 23.93 -6.51 28.07
CA ALA A 375 23.85 -7.91 28.42
C ALA A 375 25.25 -8.46 28.76
N PRO A 376 25.35 -9.59 29.49
CA PRO A 376 26.63 -10.17 29.90
C PRO A 376 27.56 -10.57 28.75
N ASP A 377 27.02 -10.72 27.54
CA ASP A 377 27.73 -11.00 26.29
C ASP A 377 28.33 -9.74 25.64
N GLY A 378 28.14 -8.56 26.23
CA GLY A 378 28.58 -7.27 25.70
C GLY A 378 27.67 -6.69 24.61
N SER A 379 26.55 -7.34 24.31
CA SER A 379 25.54 -6.82 23.39
C SER A 379 24.62 -5.81 24.09
N LEU A 380 24.24 -4.74 23.39
CA LEU A 380 23.29 -3.76 23.92
C LEU A 380 21.88 -4.17 23.51
N VAL A 381 21.02 -4.44 24.49
CA VAL A 381 19.63 -4.85 24.28
C VAL A 381 18.69 -3.68 24.54
N VAL A 382 17.83 -3.40 23.57
CA VAL A 382 16.87 -2.29 23.63
C VAL A 382 15.70 -2.65 24.54
N ILE A 383 15.35 -1.78 25.48
CA ILE A 383 14.18 -1.93 26.36
C ILE A 383 13.06 -0.99 25.93
N SER A 384 13.42 0.23 25.54
CA SER A 384 12.46 1.25 25.08
C SER A 384 11.83 0.90 23.73
N ARG A 385 10.54 1.24 23.57
CA ARG A 385 9.81 1.05 22.30
C ARG A 385 9.83 2.24 21.35
N ARG A 386 10.10 3.44 21.87
CA ARG A 386 10.13 4.69 21.09
C ARG A 386 11.54 5.15 20.73
N GLY A 387 12.51 4.25 20.83
CA GLY A 387 13.87 4.50 20.38
C GLY A 387 13.91 4.57 18.86
N TYR A 388 14.65 5.54 18.34
CA TYR A 388 15.15 5.47 16.98
C TYR A 388 16.64 5.77 16.95
N ILE A 389 17.29 5.16 15.97
CA ILE A 389 18.69 5.33 15.68
C ILE A 389 18.77 6.35 14.54
N ALA A 390 19.29 7.54 14.82
CA ALA A 390 19.53 8.56 13.81
C ALA A 390 20.94 8.43 13.25
N LEU A 391 21.07 8.35 11.92
CA LEU A 391 22.35 8.42 11.22
C LEU A 391 22.67 9.89 10.94
N LEU A 392 23.75 10.38 11.53
CA LEU A 392 24.28 11.73 11.36
C LEU A 392 25.40 11.74 10.33
N ASP A 393 25.35 12.72 9.43
CA ASP A 393 26.42 13.01 8.47
C ASP A 393 27.62 13.72 9.15
N GLU A 394 28.72 13.94 8.42
CA GLU A 394 29.91 14.67 8.92
C GLU A 394 29.58 16.10 9.39
N ALA A 395 28.49 16.70 8.86
CA ALA A 395 27.97 18.00 9.25
C ALA A 395 27.04 17.98 10.49
N GLY A 396 26.79 16.82 11.09
CA GLY A 396 25.95 16.68 12.28
C GLY A 396 24.44 16.80 12.05
N MET A 397 23.99 16.73 10.78
CA MET A 397 22.56 16.68 10.43
C MET A 397 22.07 15.23 10.39
N GLU A 398 20.86 15.00 10.91
CA GLU A 398 20.14 13.73 10.80
C GLU A 398 19.74 13.49 9.35
N ARG A 399 20.15 12.36 8.79
CA ARG A 399 19.78 11.95 7.42
C ARG A 399 18.80 10.79 7.43
N ASP A 400 19.13 9.71 8.15
CA ASP A 400 18.31 8.49 8.19
C ASP A 400 17.84 8.19 9.61
N LYS A 401 16.64 7.62 9.75
CA LYS A 401 16.05 7.24 11.05
C LYS A 401 15.61 5.77 11.02
N TYR A 402 16.27 4.93 11.81
CA TYR A 402 15.90 3.52 11.98
C TYR A 402 15.08 3.35 13.26
N LYS A 403 13.84 2.91 13.13
CA LYS A 403 12.99 2.57 14.28
C LYS A 403 13.45 1.24 14.87
N VAL A 404 13.46 1.12 16.20
CA VAL A 404 13.91 -0.10 16.89
C VAL A 404 12.84 -0.59 17.85
N VAL A 405 12.73 -1.91 17.95
CA VAL A 405 11.72 -2.58 18.79
C VAL A 405 12.35 -3.05 20.10
N THR A 406 11.51 -3.34 21.10
CA THR A 406 12.00 -3.93 22.36
C THR A 406 12.63 -5.30 22.10
N GLY A 407 13.80 -5.53 22.69
CA GLY A 407 14.58 -6.75 22.58
C GLY A 407 15.44 -6.85 21.32
N THR A 408 15.50 -5.78 20.51
CA THR A 408 16.53 -5.63 19.49
C THR A 408 17.92 -5.67 20.13
N ARG A 409 18.84 -6.39 19.51
CA ARG A 409 20.28 -6.39 19.83
C ARG A 409 20.97 -5.36 18.95
N LEU A 410 21.73 -4.46 19.55
CA LEU A 410 22.51 -3.46 18.85
C LEU A 410 23.98 -3.88 18.80
N PHE A 411 24.60 -3.72 17.63
CA PHE A 411 26.02 -4.00 17.42
C PHE A 411 26.89 -2.75 17.54
N VAL A 412 26.26 -1.57 17.57
CA VAL A 412 26.91 -0.27 17.58
C VAL A 412 26.58 0.49 18.86
N LYS A 413 27.52 1.35 19.30
CA LYS A 413 27.36 2.21 20.48
C LYS A 413 26.90 3.61 20.07
N ASP A 414 26.31 4.34 21.02
CA ASP A 414 25.90 5.74 20.82
C ASP A 414 27.13 6.60 20.47
N GLY A 415 27.06 7.36 19.37
CA GLY A 415 28.18 8.11 18.79
C GLY A 415 29.17 7.28 17.96
N GLY A 416 28.91 5.99 17.76
CA GLY A 416 29.74 5.10 16.95
C GLY A 416 29.78 5.50 15.48
N LYS A 417 30.95 5.41 14.85
CA LYS A 417 31.08 5.57 13.39
C LYS A 417 30.75 4.25 12.71
N VAL A 418 29.92 4.32 11.68
CA VAL A 418 29.55 3.18 10.84
C VAL A 418 29.95 3.44 9.40
N LYS A 419 30.30 2.38 8.70
CA LYS A 419 30.42 2.37 7.25
C LYS A 419 29.13 1.86 6.64
N LYS A 420 28.91 2.22 5.37
CA LYS A 420 27.83 1.69 4.56
C LYS A 420 27.84 0.15 4.58
N PHE A 421 26.68 -0.45 4.83
CA PHE A 421 26.42 -1.88 5.02
C PHE A 421 26.86 -2.50 6.36
N ASP A 422 27.33 -1.70 7.32
CA ASP A 422 27.55 -2.23 8.67
C ASP A 422 26.20 -2.56 9.34
N LYS A 423 26.11 -3.74 9.97
CA LYS A 423 24.93 -4.15 10.75
C LYS A 423 24.80 -3.30 12.00
N ILE A 424 23.66 -2.63 12.14
CA ILE A 424 23.33 -1.73 13.25
C ILE A 424 22.57 -2.48 14.34
N ALA A 425 21.53 -3.23 13.94
CA ALA A 425 20.56 -3.80 14.84
C ALA A 425 19.99 -5.13 14.31
N GLU A 426 19.64 -6.06 15.20
CA GLU A 426 19.03 -7.35 14.89
C GLU A 426 17.91 -7.70 15.89
N TRP A 427 16.79 -8.27 15.42
CA TRP A 427 15.70 -8.73 16.28
C TRP A 427 15.01 -9.99 15.72
N ASP A 428 14.20 -10.64 16.55
CA ASP A 428 13.34 -11.76 16.15
C ASP A 428 12.08 -11.22 15.45
N PRO A 429 11.88 -11.46 14.15
CA PRO A 429 10.73 -10.94 13.42
C PRO A 429 9.42 -11.65 13.77
N TYR A 430 9.48 -12.88 14.30
CA TYR A 430 8.33 -13.76 14.50
C TYR A 430 7.75 -13.70 15.91
N SER A 431 8.45 -13.07 16.86
CA SER A 431 8.03 -13.05 18.26
C SER A 431 8.26 -11.68 18.89
N PHE A 432 7.27 -11.18 19.62
CA PHE A 432 7.52 -10.12 20.59
C PHE A 432 8.22 -10.71 21.81
N VAL A 433 9.29 -10.06 22.25
CA VAL A 433 10.07 -10.51 23.40
C VAL A 433 9.82 -9.62 24.60
N ILE A 434 9.59 -10.24 25.76
CA ILE A 434 9.57 -9.56 27.05
C ILE A 434 10.97 -9.69 27.64
N VAL A 435 11.65 -8.56 27.87
CA VAL A 435 13.04 -8.50 28.33
C VAL A 435 13.11 -7.94 29.75
N ALA A 436 14.01 -8.49 30.56
CA ALA A 436 14.29 -7.99 31.90
C ALA A 436 15.10 -6.68 31.88
N ASP A 437 14.62 -5.67 32.59
CA ASP A 437 15.26 -4.36 32.79
C ASP A 437 16.33 -4.34 33.88
N LYS A 438 16.30 -5.31 34.79
CA LYS A 438 17.12 -5.34 36.01
C LYS A 438 17.47 -6.77 36.36
N ASP A 439 18.57 -6.90 37.09
CA ASP A 439 19.01 -8.17 37.65
C ASP A 439 18.11 -8.63 38.80
N GLY A 440 17.90 -9.93 38.91
CA GLY A 440 17.16 -10.50 40.03
C GLY A 440 16.83 -11.97 39.87
N PHE A 441 16.16 -12.51 40.88
CA PHE A 441 15.59 -13.86 40.88
C PHE A 441 14.16 -13.83 40.38
N VAL A 442 13.82 -14.75 39.49
CA VAL A 442 12.48 -14.93 38.93
C VAL A 442 11.54 -15.54 39.96
N GLU A 443 10.39 -14.92 40.20
CA GLU A 443 9.27 -15.45 40.99
C GLU A 443 8.00 -15.38 40.14
N PHE A 444 7.26 -16.48 40.04
CA PHE A 444 6.00 -16.48 39.32
C PHE A 444 4.85 -16.05 40.22
N LYS A 445 4.04 -15.11 39.73
CA LYS A 445 2.81 -14.71 40.40
C LYS A 445 1.62 -14.99 39.50
N ASP A 446 0.64 -15.69 40.07
CA ASP A 446 -0.60 -16.11 39.39
C ASP A 446 -0.34 -16.96 38.13
N VAL A 447 0.79 -17.67 38.04
CA VAL A 447 1.10 -18.69 37.01
C VAL A 447 0.84 -20.06 37.63
N VAL A 448 -0.41 -20.51 37.56
CA VAL A 448 -0.88 -21.81 38.05
C VAL A 448 -1.26 -22.71 36.87
N GLU A 449 -0.73 -23.93 36.88
CA GLU A 449 -1.01 -24.99 35.91
C GLU A 449 -2.50 -25.33 35.85
N GLY A 450 -3.04 -25.50 34.64
CA GLY A 450 -4.45 -25.83 34.36
C GLY A 450 -5.44 -24.67 34.49
N LEU A 451 -5.04 -23.52 35.06
CA LEU A 451 -5.90 -22.35 35.26
C LEU A 451 -5.47 -21.11 34.47
N THR A 452 -4.18 -20.78 34.55
CA THR A 452 -3.57 -19.60 33.90
C THR A 452 -2.41 -19.98 33.00
N MET A 453 -1.88 -21.19 33.17
CA MET A 453 -0.77 -21.74 32.40
C MET A 453 -1.15 -23.16 32.02
N ALA A 454 -1.02 -23.53 30.75
CA ALA A 454 -1.02 -24.90 30.32
C ALA A 454 0.43 -25.32 30.09
N GLU A 455 0.74 -26.50 30.59
CA GLU A 455 1.90 -27.23 30.16
C GLU A 455 1.54 -27.87 28.81
N GLU A 456 1.99 -27.25 27.73
CA GLU A 456 1.82 -27.80 26.39
C GLU A 456 2.97 -28.79 26.19
N VAL A 457 2.63 -30.07 26.35
CA VAL A 457 3.55 -31.17 26.07
C VAL A 457 3.46 -31.46 24.59
N ASP A 458 4.56 -31.27 23.89
CA ASP A 458 4.64 -31.63 22.49
C ASP A 458 4.63 -33.17 22.38
N GLU A 459 3.57 -33.73 21.77
CA GLU A 459 3.33 -35.17 21.65
C GLU A 459 4.51 -35.92 21.00
N ALA A 460 5.36 -35.23 20.22
CA ALA A 460 6.50 -35.83 19.54
C ALA A 460 7.80 -35.83 20.36
N THR A 461 8.00 -34.86 21.26
CA THR A 461 9.31 -34.60 21.88
C THR A 461 9.30 -34.85 23.38
N SER A 462 8.11 -34.97 24.00
CA SER A 462 7.92 -35.07 25.45
C SER A 462 8.51 -33.89 26.24
N PHE A 463 8.90 -32.81 25.58
CA PHE A 463 9.28 -31.57 26.22
C PHE A 463 8.04 -30.77 26.57
N SER A 464 8.05 -30.22 27.76
CA SER A 464 6.96 -29.42 28.27
C SER A 464 7.32 -27.94 28.22
N ARG A 465 6.42 -27.13 27.68
CA ARG A 465 6.56 -25.67 27.65
C ARG A 465 5.41 -25.04 28.41
N MET A 466 5.72 -24.00 29.16
CA MET A 466 4.74 -23.25 29.94
C MET A 466 4.13 -22.17 29.05
N LYS A 467 2.91 -22.41 28.56
CA LYS A 467 2.15 -21.45 27.76
C LYS A 467 1.04 -20.82 28.60
N ILE A 468 0.95 -19.51 28.59
CA ILE A 468 -0.11 -18.80 29.31
C ILE A 468 -1.44 -18.95 28.56
N MET A 469 -2.44 -19.49 29.26
CA MET A 469 -3.81 -19.64 28.76
C MET A 469 -4.70 -18.48 29.23
N GLU A 470 -5.78 -18.25 28.48
CA GLU A 470 -6.81 -17.32 28.91
C GLU A 470 -7.53 -17.85 30.16
N CYS A 471 -7.37 -17.14 31.27
CA CYS A 471 -7.98 -17.53 32.54
C CYS A 471 -9.39 -16.93 32.69
N THR A 472 -10.38 -17.78 32.97
CA THR A 472 -11.77 -17.38 33.24
C THR A 472 -11.94 -16.56 34.52
N ASP A 473 -11.01 -16.66 35.48
CA ASP A 473 -11.07 -15.97 36.77
C ASP A 473 -10.50 -14.53 36.66
N GLU A 474 -11.29 -13.52 37.05
CA GLU A 474 -10.97 -12.09 36.85
C GLU A 474 -9.84 -11.58 37.77
N LYS A 475 -9.52 -12.29 38.86
CA LYS A 475 -8.54 -11.83 39.87
C LYS A 475 -7.09 -12.23 39.63
N ARG A 476 -6.85 -13.30 38.86
CA ARG A 476 -5.50 -13.84 38.63
C ARG A 476 -4.89 -13.20 37.38
N GLN A 477 -3.69 -12.64 37.52
CA GLN A 477 -2.95 -12.00 36.44
C GLN A 477 -1.54 -12.62 36.36
N PRO A 478 -1.30 -13.56 35.44
CA PRO A 478 0.02 -14.17 35.32
C PRO A 478 1.07 -13.09 35.07
N MET A 479 2.07 -13.03 35.94
CA MET A 479 3.16 -12.07 35.84
C MET A 479 4.46 -12.67 36.40
N ILE A 480 5.57 -12.29 35.78
CA ILE A 480 6.91 -12.58 36.28
C ILE A 480 7.35 -11.42 37.17
N ILE A 481 7.76 -11.72 38.40
CA ILE A 481 8.29 -10.75 39.34
C ILE A 481 9.78 -11.01 39.51
N LEU A 482 10.59 -9.95 39.44
CA LEU A 482 12.01 -10.03 39.76
C LEU A 482 12.25 -9.57 41.19
N ARG A 483 12.98 -10.37 41.98
CA ARG A 483 13.40 -10.01 43.34
C ARG A 483 14.90 -9.86 43.46
N ASN A 484 15.35 -8.89 44.25
CA ASN A 484 16.76 -8.77 44.60
C ASN A 484 17.14 -9.78 45.71
N LYS A 485 18.44 -9.89 46.02
CA LYS A 485 18.97 -10.71 47.14
C LYS A 485 18.34 -10.39 48.51
N ASN A 486 17.76 -9.20 48.66
CA ASN A 486 17.03 -8.75 49.86
C ASN A 486 15.51 -9.07 49.84
N ARG A 487 15.02 -9.86 48.87
CA ARG A 487 13.59 -10.19 48.66
C ARG A 487 12.67 -9.01 48.34
N GLU A 488 13.20 -7.85 47.98
CA GLU A 488 12.41 -6.72 47.49
C GLU A 488 12.03 -6.92 46.03
N ILE A 489 10.84 -6.44 45.63
CA ILE A 489 10.35 -6.54 44.26
C ILE A 489 11.01 -5.43 43.42
N VAL A 490 11.79 -5.84 42.43
CA VAL A 490 12.63 -4.97 41.59
C VAL A 490 11.96 -4.65 40.25
N GLY A 491 11.19 -5.60 39.71
CA GLY A 491 10.45 -5.48 38.45
C GLY A 491 9.21 -6.37 38.41
N LYS A 492 8.21 -5.98 37.63
CA LYS A 492 6.97 -6.74 37.42
C LYS A 492 6.64 -6.77 35.93
N TYR A 493 6.49 -7.96 35.38
CA TYR A 493 6.30 -8.20 33.96
C TYR A 493 5.01 -8.98 33.74
N PRO A 494 3.91 -8.34 33.30
CA PRO A 494 2.68 -9.05 33.00
C PRO A 494 2.88 -9.97 31.79
N LEU A 495 2.35 -11.19 31.88
CA LEU A 495 2.37 -12.16 30.80
C LEU A 495 1.01 -12.15 30.08
N PRO A 496 0.95 -11.80 28.79
CA PRO A 496 -0.28 -11.89 27.99
C PRO A 496 -0.67 -13.34 27.72
N THR A 497 -1.88 -13.53 27.20
CA THR A 497 -2.29 -14.83 26.66
C THR A 497 -1.36 -15.23 25.52
N ASP A 498 -1.11 -16.53 25.36
CA ASP A 498 -0.22 -17.12 24.36
C ASP A 498 1.27 -16.78 24.53
N SER A 499 1.66 -16.14 25.65
CA SER A 499 3.06 -16.00 26.00
C SER A 499 3.67 -17.34 26.42
N ILE A 500 4.84 -17.64 25.85
CA ILE A 500 5.66 -18.81 26.16
C ILE A 500 6.76 -18.35 27.11
N ILE A 501 6.78 -18.90 28.31
CA ILE A 501 7.78 -18.57 29.33
C ILE A 501 9.09 -19.30 29.00
N THR A 502 10.20 -18.57 28.99
CA THR A 502 11.53 -19.11 28.66
C THR A 502 12.47 -19.25 29.86
N VAL A 503 11.99 -18.90 31.06
CA VAL A 503 12.75 -18.88 32.31
C VAL A 503 12.11 -19.80 33.34
N GLU A 504 12.89 -20.30 34.28
CA GLU A 504 12.39 -21.14 35.39
C GLU A 504 12.21 -20.33 36.69
N GLU A 505 11.36 -20.83 37.60
CA GLU A 505 11.16 -20.19 38.90
C GLU A 505 12.43 -20.31 39.77
N GLY A 506 12.90 -19.18 40.29
CA GLY A 506 14.13 -19.09 41.09
C GLY A 506 15.43 -18.94 40.29
N GLU A 507 15.37 -18.86 38.97
CA GLU A 507 16.53 -18.58 38.10
C GLU A 507 17.11 -17.18 38.39
N GLU A 508 18.43 -17.08 38.50
CA GLU A 508 19.14 -15.78 38.57
C GLU A 508 19.29 -15.24 37.15
N ILE A 509 18.63 -14.12 36.87
CA ILE A 509 18.69 -13.49 35.56
C ILE A 509 19.42 -12.15 35.61
N HIS A 510 20.10 -11.87 34.50
CA HIS A 510 20.73 -10.58 34.24
C HIS A 510 19.83 -9.71 33.36
N SER A 511 20.01 -8.41 33.49
CA SER A 511 19.36 -7.40 32.67
C SER A 511 19.67 -7.65 31.18
N GLY A 512 18.66 -7.57 30.31
CA GLY A 512 18.76 -7.95 28.89
C GLY A 512 18.34 -9.39 28.57
N ARG A 513 18.08 -10.24 29.57
CA ARG A 513 17.57 -11.62 29.36
C ARG A 513 16.09 -11.61 28.93
N THR A 514 15.75 -12.43 27.94
CA THR A 514 14.36 -12.68 27.52
C THR A 514 13.64 -13.55 28.55
N LEU A 515 12.51 -13.05 29.06
CA LEU A 515 11.63 -13.70 30.05
C LEU A 515 10.55 -14.55 29.40
N ALA A 516 9.96 -14.03 28.33
CA ALA A 516 8.91 -14.70 27.58
C ALA A 516 8.90 -14.25 26.12
N LYS A 517 8.44 -15.14 25.25
CA LYS A 517 8.19 -14.88 23.83
C LYS A 517 6.70 -14.93 23.56
N ILE A 518 6.21 -14.01 22.75
CA ILE A 518 4.83 -13.99 22.29
C ILE A 518 4.89 -14.16 20.77
N PRO A 519 4.43 -15.29 20.23
CA PRO A 519 4.34 -15.48 18.79
C PRO A 519 3.52 -14.36 18.17
N ARG A 520 4.00 -13.81 17.06
CA ARG A 520 3.24 -12.82 16.30
C ARG A 520 2.16 -13.52 15.48
N ASP A 521 0.90 -13.21 15.74
CA ASP A 521 -0.23 -13.65 14.92
C ASP A 521 -0.19 -13.11 13.49
N THR A 522 0.63 -12.08 13.23
CA THR A 522 0.86 -11.51 11.89
C THR A 522 1.52 -12.48 10.91
N THR A 523 2.03 -13.62 11.37
CA THR A 523 2.52 -14.70 10.49
C THR A 523 1.43 -15.46 9.75
N LYS A 524 0.14 -15.11 9.93
CA LYS A 524 -0.81 -15.26 8.82
C LYS A 524 -0.37 -14.27 7.77
N THR A 525 0.60 -14.71 6.94
CA THR A 525 1.07 -14.10 5.70
C THR A 525 0.12 -12.98 5.32
N MET A 526 0.55 -11.71 5.41
CA MET A 526 -0.17 -10.63 4.77
C MET A 526 -0.54 -11.15 3.39
N ASP A 527 -1.81 -11.48 3.23
CA ASP A 527 -2.20 -12.41 2.20
C ASP A 527 -2.03 -11.63 0.91
N ILE A 528 -0.91 -11.85 0.21
CA ILE A 528 -0.63 -11.25 -1.08
C ILE A 528 -1.80 -11.57 -2.04
N THR A 529 -2.56 -12.64 -1.76
CA THR A 529 -3.76 -13.04 -2.52
C THR A 529 -5.06 -12.35 -2.07
N GLY A 530 -5.01 -11.55 -0.99
CA GLY A 530 -6.11 -10.79 -0.38
C GLY A 530 -6.05 -9.27 -0.58
N GLY A 531 -5.09 -8.75 -1.37
CA GLY A 531 -4.92 -7.31 -1.59
C GLY A 531 -6.21 -6.58 -2.00
N LEU A 532 -6.99 -7.15 -2.93
CA LEU A 532 -8.25 -6.53 -3.36
C LEU A 532 -9.31 -6.50 -2.23
N PRO A 533 -9.61 -7.59 -1.49
CA PRO A 533 -10.47 -7.53 -0.30
C PRO A 533 -10.12 -6.40 0.67
N ARG A 534 -8.82 -6.18 0.94
CA ARG A 534 -8.37 -5.08 1.81
C ARG A 534 -8.74 -3.71 1.22
N VAL A 535 -8.47 -3.49 -0.06
CA VAL A 535 -8.84 -2.26 -0.78
C VAL A 535 -10.36 -2.03 -0.77
N VAL A 536 -11.15 -3.10 -0.95
CA VAL A 536 -12.62 -3.05 -0.88
C VAL A 536 -13.07 -2.65 0.52
N ASP A 537 -12.50 -3.24 1.58
CA ASP A 537 -12.87 -2.90 2.95
C ASP A 537 -12.51 -1.45 3.32
N LEU A 538 -11.38 -0.94 2.80
CA LEU A 538 -10.98 0.48 2.93
C LEU A 538 -11.97 1.41 2.22
N PHE A 539 -12.33 1.14 0.96
CA PHE A 539 -13.30 1.96 0.21
C PHE A 539 -14.73 1.83 0.72
N GLU A 540 -15.09 0.72 1.37
CA GLU A 540 -16.38 0.57 2.05
C GLU A 540 -16.37 1.17 3.48
N GLY A 541 -15.22 1.64 3.96
CA GLY A 541 -15.07 2.19 5.31
C GLY A 541 -15.50 1.18 6.38
N ARG A 542 -15.21 -0.11 6.18
CA ARG A 542 -15.62 -1.17 7.11
C ARG A 542 -14.70 -1.19 8.32
N LYS A 543 -15.30 -1.42 9.50
CA LYS A 543 -14.54 -1.62 10.74
C LYS A 543 -13.91 -3.01 10.73
N PRO A 544 -12.59 -3.14 10.89
CA PRO A 544 -11.96 -4.45 11.05
C PRO A 544 -12.51 -5.18 12.29
N LYS A 545 -12.65 -6.51 12.20
CA LYS A 545 -13.20 -7.34 13.30
C LYS A 545 -12.32 -7.24 14.56
N GLU A 546 -11.01 -7.35 14.35
CA GLU A 546 -9.99 -7.02 15.35
C GLU A 546 -9.30 -5.76 14.85
N HIS A 547 -9.45 -4.64 15.57
CA HIS A 547 -8.83 -3.38 15.23
C HIS A 547 -8.02 -2.85 16.40
N ALA A 548 -6.98 -2.08 16.11
CA ALA A 548 -6.22 -1.38 17.11
C ALA A 548 -7.05 -0.26 17.75
N ILE A 549 -7.00 -0.18 19.07
CA ILE A 549 -7.61 0.91 19.84
C ILE A 549 -6.58 2.04 19.91
N ILE A 550 -6.88 3.18 19.30
CA ILE A 550 -6.02 4.36 19.34
C ILE A 550 -6.33 5.25 20.55
N SER A 551 -5.33 5.98 21.03
CA SER A 551 -5.54 7.01 22.03
C SER A 551 -6.18 8.25 21.40
N GLU A 552 -7.09 8.90 22.12
CA GLU A 552 -7.76 10.14 21.70
C GLU A 552 -7.06 11.38 22.24
N ILE A 553 -6.33 11.23 23.35
CA ILE A 553 -5.70 12.33 24.08
C ILE A 553 -4.22 12.06 24.29
N ASP A 554 -3.42 13.13 24.26
CA ASP A 554 -2.05 13.07 24.74
C ASP A 554 -2.05 12.93 26.27
N GLY A 555 -1.22 12.04 26.82
CA GLY A 555 -1.13 11.92 28.26
C GLY A 555 -0.33 10.72 28.75
N VAL A 556 -0.40 10.47 30.06
CA VAL A 556 0.32 9.36 30.71
C VAL A 556 -0.62 8.17 30.90
N VAL A 557 -0.16 6.98 30.51
CA VAL A 557 -0.91 5.73 30.60
C VAL A 557 -0.91 5.19 32.03
N SER A 558 -2.08 4.86 32.54
CA SER A 558 -2.26 4.18 33.82
C SER A 558 -3.26 3.03 33.71
N TYR A 559 -3.01 1.96 34.47
CA TYR A 559 -3.88 0.79 34.44
C TYR A 559 -5.00 0.89 35.48
N GLY A 560 -6.23 0.67 35.02
CA GLY A 560 -7.44 0.56 35.82
C GLY A 560 -7.72 -0.86 36.31
N LYS A 561 -8.88 -1.02 36.95
CA LYS A 561 -9.42 -2.33 37.34
C LYS A 561 -9.96 -3.07 36.12
N ILE A 562 -9.89 -4.39 36.15
CA ILE A 562 -10.60 -5.24 35.18
C ILE A 562 -12.08 -5.24 35.54
N VAL A 563 -12.93 -5.01 34.55
CA VAL A 563 -14.39 -5.02 34.70
C VAL A 563 -14.97 -5.82 33.54
N ARG A 564 -15.71 -6.89 33.82
CA ARG A 564 -16.38 -7.73 32.81
C ARG A 564 -15.41 -8.28 31.75
N GLY A 565 -14.29 -8.87 32.18
CA GLY A 565 -13.29 -9.44 31.27
C GLY A 565 -12.45 -8.43 30.45
N ASN A 566 -12.70 -7.12 30.57
CA ASN A 566 -11.89 -6.09 29.92
C ASN A 566 -11.02 -5.33 30.92
N ARG A 567 -9.77 -5.08 30.56
CA ARG A 567 -8.84 -4.23 31.30
C ARG A 567 -9.07 -2.77 30.90
N LYS A 568 -9.44 -1.95 31.89
CA LYS A 568 -9.53 -0.50 31.70
C LYS A 568 -8.14 0.13 31.71
N ILE A 569 -7.88 1.01 30.76
CA ILE A 569 -6.69 1.85 30.68
C ILE A 569 -7.15 3.30 30.78
N TYR A 570 -6.51 4.06 31.66
CA TYR A 570 -6.75 5.48 31.83
C TYR A 570 -5.57 6.25 31.27
N VAL A 571 -5.82 7.06 30.26
CA VAL A 571 -4.84 8.05 29.78
C VAL A 571 -5.18 9.37 30.46
N THR A 572 -4.20 9.96 31.15
CA THR A 572 -4.38 11.25 31.84
C THR A 572 -3.59 12.31 31.12
N SER A 573 -4.28 13.29 30.53
CA SER A 573 -3.67 14.46 29.92
C SER A 573 -3.05 15.38 30.97
N ASP A 574 -2.06 16.17 30.57
CA ASP A 574 -1.44 17.21 31.40
C ASP A 574 -2.47 18.23 31.93
N THR A 575 -3.61 18.38 31.23
CA THR A 575 -4.73 19.24 31.61
C THR A 575 -5.63 18.63 32.70
N GLY A 576 -5.38 17.38 33.13
CA GLY A 576 -6.18 16.65 34.11
C GLY A 576 -7.37 15.89 33.52
N ASN A 577 -7.58 15.95 32.20
CA ASN A 577 -8.60 15.14 31.53
C ASN A 577 -8.20 13.66 31.49
N VAL A 578 -9.06 12.79 31.99
CA VAL A 578 -8.84 11.34 32.00
C VAL A 578 -9.77 10.66 30.99
N LYS A 579 -9.21 9.97 30.01
CA LYS A 579 -9.98 9.14 29.06
C LYS A 579 -9.81 7.66 29.40
N GLU A 580 -10.91 6.92 29.39
CA GLU A 580 -10.96 5.48 29.68
C GLU A 580 -11.06 4.66 28.39
N TYR A 581 -10.15 3.70 28.21
CA TYR A 581 -10.14 2.71 27.14
C TYR A 581 -10.38 1.32 27.71
N SER A 582 -11.17 0.51 27.02
CA SER A 582 -11.50 -0.87 27.42
C SER A 582 -10.83 -1.86 26.50
N ILE A 583 -9.81 -2.58 26.99
CA ILE A 583 -9.03 -3.54 26.21
C ILE A 583 -9.38 -4.97 26.64
N PRO A 584 -9.66 -5.90 25.72
CA PRO A 584 -9.87 -7.31 26.08
C PRO A 584 -8.71 -7.88 26.90
N LYS A 585 -9.02 -8.69 27.92
CA LYS A 585 -7.99 -9.39 28.70
C LYS A 585 -7.18 -10.30 27.77
N GLY A 586 -5.87 -10.38 28.00
CA GLY A 586 -4.99 -11.28 27.24
C GLY A 586 -4.27 -10.65 26.05
N LYS A 587 -4.79 -9.55 25.47
CA LYS A 587 -4.08 -8.83 24.41
C LYS A 587 -2.85 -8.10 24.95
N TYR A 588 -1.77 -8.11 24.17
CA TYR A 588 -0.55 -7.39 24.50
C TYR A 588 -0.75 -5.89 24.33
N ILE A 589 -0.36 -5.12 25.35
CA ILE A 589 -0.48 -3.66 25.35
C ILE A 589 0.91 -3.07 25.05
N HIS A 590 0.96 -2.09 24.14
CA HIS A 590 2.22 -1.51 23.72
C HIS A 590 2.90 -0.62 24.75
N PHE A 591 2.17 -0.14 25.76
CA PHE A 591 2.63 0.85 26.72
C PHE A 591 2.60 0.31 28.16
N ASN A 592 3.64 0.62 28.92
CA ASN A 592 3.74 0.36 30.35
C ASN A 592 3.06 1.47 31.16
N LYS A 593 2.87 1.22 32.46
CA LYS A 593 2.35 2.22 33.39
C LYS A 593 3.37 3.36 33.54
N GLY A 594 2.94 4.58 33.24
CA GLY A 594 3.80 5.77 33.31
C GLY A 594 4.39 6.19 31.96
N ASP A 595 4.18 5.40 30.91
CA ASP A 595 4.59 5.80 29.56
C ASP A 595 3.66 6.92 29.05
N GLU A 596 4.25 7.91 28.40
CA GLU A 596 3.49 8.94 27.67
C GLU A 596 2.89 8.31 26.41
N ILE A 597 1.69 8.73 26.00
CA ILE A 597 1.04 8.37 24.74
C ILE A 597 0.61 9.63 24.02
N ARG A 598 0.79 9.63 22.69
CA ARG A 598 0.26 10.67 21.83
C ARG A 598 -1.10 10.26 21.26
N SER A 599 -1.93 11.25 21.02
CA SER A 599 -3.20 11.12 20.31
C SER A 599 -2.95 10.46 18.94
N GLY A 600 -3.77 9.47 18.62
CA GLY A 600 -3.66 8.63 17.42
C GLY A 600 -2.77 7.39 17.55
N GLU A 601 -1.96 7.25 18.60
CA GLU A 601 -1.11 6.05 18.74
C GLU A 601 -1.91 4.81 19.16
N PRO A 602 -1.67 3.64 18.53
CA PRO A 602 -2.37 2.39 18.84
C PRO A 602 -1.87 1.76 20.15
N LEU A 603 -2.81 1.49 21.07
CA LEU A 603 -2.55 0.83 22.36
C LEU A 603 -2.29 -0.67 22.24
N ILE A 604 -2.87 -1.30 21.22
CA ILE A 604 -2.77 -2.73 20.92
C ILE A 604 -2.42 -2.93 19.46
N ASP A 605 -1.91 -4.11 19.14
CA ASP A 605 -1.62 -4.51 17.78
C ASP A 605 -2.92 -4.77 16.98
N GLY A 606 -2.86 -4.49 15.68
CA GLY A 606 -3.97 -4.68 14.75
C GLY A 606 -4.17 -3.53 13.77
N PRO A 607 -5.00 -3.73 12.74
CA PRO A 607 -5.32 -2.68 11.77
C PRO A 607 -6.08 -1.53 12.44
N VAL A 608 -5.69 -0.30 12.14
CA VAL A 608 -6.37 0.89 12.67
C VAL A 608 -7.74 1.04 11.99
N ASN A 609 -8.75 1.44 12.77
CA ASN A 609 -10.08 1.71 12.27
C ASN A 609 -10.16 3.14 11.67
N PRO A 610 -10.54 3.31 10.38
CA PRO A 610 -10.63 4.63 9.74
C PRO A 610 -11.56 5.62 10.44
N HIS A 611 -12.64 5.14 11.07
CA HIS A 611 -13.60 6.01 11.78
C HIS A 611 -12.98 6.63 13.03
N ASP A 612 -12.12 5.88 13.71
CA ASP A 612 -11.49 6.37 14.95
C ASP A 612 -10.42 7.42 14.59
N ILE A 613 -9.72 7.25 13.46
CA ILE A 613 -8.77 8.24 12.94
C ILE A 613 -9.48 9.57 12.65
N LEU A 614 -10.65 9.54 12.00
CA LEU A 614 -11.42 10.75 11.72
C LEU A 614 -11.81 11.51 12.99
N ASP A 615 -12.22 10.76 14.01
CA ASP A 615 -12.70 11.32 15.27
C ASP A 615 -11.57 11.92 16.11
N VAL A 616 -10.37 11.34 16.02
CA VAL A 616 -9.22 11.71 16.86
C VAL A 616 -8.26 12.67 16.16
N LEU A 617 -7.76 12.27 14.99
CA LEU A 617 -6.72 12.98 14.25
C LEU A 617 -7.29 13.96 13.22
N GLY A 618 -8.58 13.82 12.90
CA GLY A 618 -9.29 14.66 11.96
C GLY A 618 -9.19 14.19 10.50
N ALA A 619 -9.81 14.97 9.62
CA ALA A 619 -10.02 14.57 8.23
C ALA A 619 -8.73 14.45 7.40
N LYS A 620 -7.74 15.33 7.62
CA LYS A 620 -6.49 15.34 6.85
C LYS A 620 -5.64 14.11 7.09
N GLU A 621 -5.52 13.69 8.35
CA GLU A 621 -4.78 12.48 8.70
C GLU A 621 -5.50 11.22 8.21
N LEU A 622 -6.83 11.17 8.29
CA LEU A 622 -7.60 10.06 7.69
C LEU A 622 -7.36 9.97 6.17
N GLN A 623 -7.40 11.10 5.47
CA GLN A 623 -7.17 11.13 4.02
C GLN A 623 -5.79 10.59 3.67
N LYS A 624 -4.75 11.05 4.38
CA LYS A 624 -3.38 10.58 4.20
C LYS A 624 -3.25 9.08 4.47
N PHE A 625 -3.86 8.60 5.57
CA PHE A 625 -3.89 7.18 5.92
C PHE A 625 -4.53 6.34 4.82
N LEU A 626 -5.71 6.72 4.32
CA LEU A 626 -6.40 5.98 3.27
C LEU A 626 -5.62 5.98 1.94
N ILE A 627 -4.98 7.09 1.57
CA ILE A 627 -4.14 7.15 0.36
C ILE A 627 -2.98 6.16 0.49
N ASN A 628 -2.22 6.25 1.59
CA ASN A 628 -1.03 5.43 1.78
C ASN A 628 -1.37 3.93 1.84
N GLU A 629 -2.37 3.52 2.62
CA GLU A 629 -2.77 2.11 2.72
C GLU A 629 -3.23 1.52 1.37
N VAL A 630 -4.00 2.28 0.57
CA VAL A 630 -4.41 1.81 -0.75
C VAL A 630 -3.21 1.75 -1.70
N GLN A 631 -2.35 2.76 -1.67
CA GLN A 631 -1.15 2.85 -2.51
C GLN A 631 -0.17 1.70 -2.22
N GLU A 632 0.07 1.38 -0.95
CA GLU A 632 0.90 0.26 -0.50
C GLU A 632 0.41 -1.06 -1.08
N VAL A 633 -0.91 -1.32 -1.06
CA VAL A 633 -1.47 -2.56 -1.62
C VAL A 633 -1.24 -2.67 -3.12
N TYR A 634 -1.42 -1.59 -3.89
CA TYR A 634 -1.15 -1.61 -5.33
C TYR A 634 0.35 -1.73 -5.64
N LYS A 635 1.21 -1.05 -4.87
CA LYS A 635 2.67 -1.06 -5.05
C LYS A 635 3.29 -2.40 -4.67
N MET A 636 2.85 -3.05 -3.59
CA MET A 636 3.25 -4.41 -3.22
C MET A 636 3.02 -5.41 -4.37
N GLN A 637 2.05 -5.13 -5.24
CA GLN A 637 1.73 -5.97 -6.39
C GLN A 637 2.39 -5.48 -7.71
N GLY A 638 3.28 -4.50 -7.63
CA GLY A 638 4.01 -3.94 -8.75
C GLY A 638 3.17 -3.08 -9.69
N VAL A 639 2.04 -2.52 -9.20
CA VAL A 639 1.22 -1.56 -9.95
C VAL A 639 1.43 -0.17 -9.36
N SER A 640 1.87 0.78 -10.19
CA SER A 640 1.97 2.19 -9.82
C SER A 640 0.70 2.94 -10.22
N ILE A 641 -0.03 3.47 -9.24
CA ILE A 641 -1.17 4.37 -9.44
C ILE A 641 -0.78 5.75 -8.90
N ASN A 642 -1.26 6.83 -9.50
CA ASN A 642 -1.04 8.16 -8.96
C ASN A 642 -2.08 8.48 -7.88
N ASP A 643 -1.63 9.09 -6.77
CA ASP A 643 -2.45 9.48 -5.63
C ASP A 643 -3.71 10.26 -6.01
N LYS A 644 -3.69 11.04 -7.11
CA LYS A 644 -4.83 11.87 -7.54
C LYS A 644 -6.09 11.07 -7.83
N HIS A 645 -5.93 9.84 -8.28
CA HIS A 645 -7.07 8.97 -8.57
C HIS A 645 -7.71 8.47 -7.27
N ILE A 646 -6.89 8.12 -6.28
CA ILE A 646 -7.36 7.66 -4.96
C ILE A 646 -8.00 8.84 -4.20
N GLU A 647 -7.39 10.03 -4.27
CA GLU A 647 -7.91 11.28 -3.71
C GLU A 647 -9.33 11.60 -4.19
N ILE A 648 -9.64 11.39 -5.47
CA ILE A 648 -10.98 11.61 -6.01
C ILE A 648 -12.01 10.71 -5.33
N ILE A 649 -11.69 9.44 -5.10
CA ILE A 649 -12.60 8.49 -4.45
C ILE A 649 -12.78 8.87 -2.97
N ILE A 650 -11.68 9.16 -2.26
CA ILE A 650 -11.72 9.57 -0.85
C ILE A 650 -12.50 10.88 -0.68
N ARG A 651 -12.37 11.84 -1.61
CA ARG A 651 -13.19 13.07 -1.63
C ARG A 651 -14.68 12.75 -1.62
N GLN A 652 -15.12 11.77 -2.40
CA GLN A 652 -16.54 11.37 -2.43
C GLN A 652 -16.97 10.60 -1.17
N MET A 653 -16.09 9.80 -0.58
CA MET A 653 -16.36 9.10 0.69
C MET A 653 -16.55 10.07 1.87
N MET A 654 -15.79 11.17 1.86
CA MET A 654 -15.79 12.20 2.93
C MET A 654 -16.65 13.43 2.60
N ARG A 655 -17.57 13.30 1.63
CA ARG A 655 -18.45 14.38 1.16
C ARG A 655 -19.59 14.71 2.13
N TRP A 656 -19.81 13.89 3.16
CA TRP A 656 -21.00 13.92 4.00
C TRP A 656 -20.74 14.55 5.36
N ILE A 657 -21.70 15.32 5.87
CA ILE A 657 -21.72 15.89 7.22
C ILE A 657 -23.00 15.41 7.92
N GLU A 658 -22.87 14.99 9.18
CA GLU A 658 -23.98 14.75 10.09
C GLU A 658 -24.25 16.01 10.92
N VAL A 659 -25.48 16.52 10.90
CA VAL A 659 -25.85 17.71 11.66
C VAL A 659 -25.96 17.38 13.14
N GLU A 660 -25.15 18.01 13.99
CA GLU A 660 -25.21 17.88 15.45
C GLU A 660 -26.09 18.95 16.08
N ASP A 661 -26.05 20.16 15.50
CA ASP A 661 -26.85 21.31 15.92
C ASP A 661 -27.40 22.00 14.67
N ALA A 662 -28.71 22.20 14.63
CA ALA A 662 -29.37 22.85 13.51
C ALA A 662 -29.12 24.37 13.48
N GLY A 663 -28.79 25.00 14.61
CA GLY A 663 -28.79 26.46 14.70
C GLY A 663 -30.13 27.03 14.22
N ASP A 664 -30.06 28.08 13.38
CA ASP A 664 -31.23 28.69 12.72
C ASP A 664 -31.51 28.10 11.32
N SER A 665 -30.86 26.99 10.96
CA SER A 665 -31.09 26.32 9.67
C SER A 665 -32.36 25.47 9.66
N GLU A 666 -32.78 25.02 8.47
CA GLU A 666 -33.90 24.09 8.30
C GLU A 666 -33.52 22.61 8.59
N TYR A 667 -32.28 22.34 8.98
CA TYR A 667 -31.79 20.98 9.21
C TYR A 667 -32.33 20.36 10.50
N VAL A 668 -32.42 19.04 10.51
CA VAL A 668 -32.73 18.27 11.71
C VAL A 668 -31.46 17.61 12.24
N ILE A 669 -31.36 17.51 13.56
CA ILE A 669 -30.24 16.82 14.23
C ILE A 669 -30.21 15.36 13.76
N GLY A 670 -29.05 14.92 13.26
CA GLY A 670 -28.81 13.60 12.67
C GLY A 670 -29.00 13.53 11.15
N ASP A 671 -29.41 14.63 10.50
CA ASP A 671 -29.49 14.67 9.04
C ASP A 671 -28.11 14.52 8.40
N LYS A 672 -28.06 13.77 7.30
CA LYS A 672 -26.84 13.57 6.51
C LYS A 672 -26.91 14.41 5.26
N VAL A 673 -26.12 15.47 5.25
CA VAL A 673 -26.15 16.49 4.22
C VAL A 673 -24.82 16.55 3.48
N ASP A 674 -24.88 17.04 2.24
CA ASP A 674 -23.69 17.27 1.43
C ASP A 674 -22.85 18.41 2.06
N LYS A 675 -21.54 18.18 2.19
CA LYS A 675 -20.60 19.13 2.80
C LYS A 675 -20.64 20.51 2.15
N PHE A 676 -20.69 20.59 0.82
CA PHE A 676 -20.67 21.86 0.09
C PHE A 676 -22.00 22.61 0.22
N GLU A 677 -23.10 21.86 0.28
CA GLU A 677 -24.41 22.44 0.56
C GLU A 677 -24.50 22.98 1.99
N PHE A 678 -24.03 22.21 2.96
CA PHE A 678 -23.99 22.61 4.37
C PHE A 678 -23.16 23.89 4.58
N MET A 679 -21.97 23.96 3.96
CA MET A 679 -21.13 25.18 4.00
C MET A 679 -21.87 26.37 3.38
N ARG A 680 -22.50 26.21 2.21
CA ARG A 680 -23.26 27.27 1.54
C ARG A 680 -24.44 27.78 2.39
N VAL A 681 -25.15 26.89 3.07
CA VAL A 681 -26.26 27.28 3.95
C VAL A 681 -25.72 28.07 5.15
N ASN A 682 -24.63 27.61 5.75
CA ASN A 682 -23.98 28.32 6.85
C ASN A 682 -23.43 29.69 6.44
N ASP A 683 -22.84 29.82 5.25
CA ASP A 683 -22.37 31.11 4.74
C ASP A 683 -23.53 32.10 4.60
N LYS A 684 -24.70 31.65 4.11
CA LYS A 684 -25.91 32.47 4.03
C LYS A 684 -26.47 32.86 5.40
N LEU A 685 -26.43 31.95 6.37
CA LEU A 685 -26.87 32.25 7.74
C LEU A 685 -25.95 33.28 8.39
N LEU A 686 -24.64 33.16 8.18
CA LEU A 686 -23.65 34.12 8.65
C LEU A 686 -23.83 35.50 8.01
N GLU A 687 -24.10 35.57 6.70
CA GLU A 687 -24.45 36.82 6.00
C GLU A 687 -25.70 37.49 6.60
N GLN A 688 -26.63 36.69 7.13
CA GLN A 688 -27.85 37.15 7.79
C GLN A 688 -27.68 37.39 9.30
N ASN A 689 -26.49 37.21 9.86
CA ASN A 689 -26.19 37.25 11.31
C ASN A 689 -27.04 36.27 12.14
N LEU A 690 -27.38 35.12 11.58
CA LEU A 690 -28.07 34.01 12.25
C LEU A 690 -27.06 32.97 12.77
N GLU A 691 -27.50 32.09 13.67
CA GLU A 691 -26.63 31.03 14.20
C GLU A 691 -26.42 29.92 13.15
N PRO A 692 -25.17 29.66 12.73
CA PRO A 692 -24.89 28.61 11.75
C PRO A 692 -25.08 27.22 12.35
N ALA A 693 -25.46 26.26 11.52
CA ALA A 693 -25.55 24.87 11.91
C ALA A 693 -24.16 24.29 12.20
N ARG A 694 -24.07 23.37 13.15
CA ARG A 694 -22.85 22.60 13.45
C ARG A 694 -23.04 21.15 13.05
N GLY A 695 -22.02 20.59 12.44
CA GLY A 695 -22.05 19.19 12.02
C GLY A 695 -20.66 18.56 12.05
N LYS A 696 -20.66 17.25 12.18
CA LYS A 696 -19.46 16.41 12.19
C LYS A 696 -19.28 15.76 10.83
N GLN A 697 -18.05 15.76 10.32
CA GLN A 697 -17.76 15.09 9.05
C GLN A 697 -17.91 13.57 9.19
N LEU A 698 -18.52 12.93 8.19
CA LEU A 698 -18.71 11.49 8.15
C LEU A 698 -17.85 10.83 7.06
N LEU A 699 -17.36 9.64 7.38
CA LEU A 699 -16.79 8.71 6.41
C LEU A 699 -17.88 7.71 5.99
N LEU A 700 -18.37 7.80 4.76
CA LEU A 700 -19.27 6.81 4.18
C LEU A 700 -18.53 5.94 3.15
N GLY A 701 -18.76 4.63 3.21
CA GLY A 701 -18.28 3.71 2.17
C GLY A 701 -18.90 4.01 0.81
N ILE A 702 -18.18 3.67 -0.27
CA ILE A 702 -18.58 4.00 -1.65
C ILE A 702 -20.00 3.54 -2.00
N THR A 703 -20.47 2.39 -1.50
CA THR A 703 -21.83 1.91 -1.76
C THR A 703 -22.88 2.81 -1.11
N LYS A 704 -22.65 3.24 0.14
CA LYS A 704 -23.57 4.15 0.85
C LYS A 704 -23.49 5.56 0.29
N ALA A 705 -22.31 6.02 -0.09
CA ALA A 705 -22.13 7.33 -0.71
C ALA A 705 -22.87 7.42 -2.06
N ALA A 706 -22.77 6.37 -2.89
CA ALA A 706 -23.45 6.31 -4.20
C ALA A 706 -24.99 6.26 -4.09
N LEU A 707 -25.55 5.71 -3.01
CA LEU A 707 -27.00 5.70 -2.79
C LEU A 707 -27.57 7.05 -2.37
N ASN A 708 -26.75 7.91 -1.77
CA ASN A 708 -27.16 9.24 -1.32
C ASN A 708 -26.89 10.33 -2.38
N THR A 709 -26.57 9.99 -3.64
CA THR A 709 -26.34 11.01 -4.68
C THR A 709 -27.55 11.90 -4.90
N ARG A 710 -27.32 13.16 -5.30
CA ARG A 710 -28.39 14.14 -5.57
C ARG A 710 -29.36 13.68 -6.66
N SER A 711 -28.86 13.01 -7.70
CA SER A 711 -29.71 12.45 -8.74
C SER A 711 -30.35 11.14 -8.28
N PHE A 712 -31.68 11.16 -8.17
CA PHE A 712 -32.44 9.93 -7.92
C PHE A 712 -32.48 9.02 -9.16
N ILE A 713 -32.34 9.55 -10.38
CA ILE A 713 -32.27 8.76 -11.61
C ILE A 713 -30.99 7.93 -11.62
N SER A 714 -29.86 8.55 -11.27
CA SER A 714 -28.58 7.88 -11.15
C SER A 714 -28.61 6.81 -10.03
N ALA A 715 -29.07 7.19 -8.84
CA ALA A 715 -29.17 6.27 -7.69
C ALA A 715 -30.09 5.07 -7.98
N ALA A 716 -31.24 5.29 -8.63
CA ALA A 716 -32.20 4.25 -8.96
C ALA A 716 -31.64 3.18 -9.91
N SER A 717 -30.66 3.54 -10.76
CA SER A 717 -29.98 2.61 -11.67
C SER A 717 -28.92 1.74 -10.99
N PHE A 718 -28.50 2.09 -9.77
CA PHE A 718 -27.44 1.40 -9.04
C PHE A 718 -27.97 0.18 -8.29
N GLN A 719 -28.67 0.41 -7.16
CA GLN A 719 -29.22 -0.60 -6.26
C GLN A 719 -30.48 -0.07 -5.54
N GLU A 720 -31.30 -0.98 -5.02
CA GLU A 720 -32.47 -0.63 -4.19
C GLU A 720 -33.47 0.33 -4.87
N THR A 721 -33.66 0.16 -6.18
CA THR A 721 -34.50 1.02 -7.05
C THR A 721 -35.86 1.35 -6.46
N THR A 722 -36.57 0.37 -5.87
CA THR A 722 -37.87 0.59 -5.23
C THR A 722 -37.79 1.59 -4.08
N ARG A 723 -36.75 1.51 -3.24
CA ARG A 723 -36.58 2.43 -2.10
C ARG A 723 -36.31 3.85 -2.61
N VAL A 724 -35.35 3.99 -3.52
CA VAL A 724 -34.95 5.29 -4.09
C VAL A 724 -36.12 6.01 -4.77
N LEU A 725 -36.88 5.30 -5.60
CA LEU A 725 -38.02 5.89 -6.30
C LEU A 725 -39.18 6.24 -5.36
N THR A 726 -39.39 5.45 -4.31
CA THR A 726 -40.42 5.73 -3.29
C THR A 726 -40.09 7.00 -2.53
N GLU A 727 -38.85 7.14 -2.08
CA GLU A 727 -38.35 8.33 -1.38
C GLU A 727 -38.43 9.58 -2.27
N ALA A 728 -37.96 9.49 -3.52
CA ALA A 728 -38.05 10.58 -4.49
C ALA A 728 -39.51 10.99 -4.78
N ALA A 729 -40.44 10.04 -4.82
CA ALA A 729 -41.86 10.32 -5.03
C ALA A 729 -42.53 10.98 -3.80
N VAL A 730 -42.15 10.58 -2.58
CA VAL A 730 -42.65 11.17 -1.33
C VAL A 730 -42.15 12.60 -1.16
N GLU A 731 -40.88 12.86 -1.45
CA GLU A 731 -40.27 14.18 -1.34
C GLU A 731 -40.59 15.10 -2.53
N GLY A 732 -41.02 14.54 -3.66
CA GLY A 732 -41.22 15.30 -4.90
C GLY A 732 -39.90 15.81 -5.49
N LYS A 733 -38.82 15.02 -5.41
CA LYS A 733 -37.47 15.41 -5.88
C LYS A 733 -37.49 15.80 -7.36
N VAL A 734 -36.77 16.86 -7.70
CA VAL A 734 -36.54 17.32 -9.07
C VAL A 734 -35.08 17.04 -9.43
N ASP A 735 -34.85 16.41 -10.58
CA ASP A 735 -33.50 16.11 -11.07
C ASP A 735 -33.09 17.13 -12.14
N HIS A 736 -31.90 17.72 -11.97
CA HIS A 736 -31.36 18.76 -12.84
C HIS A 736 -30.38 18.23 -13.90
N LEU A 737 -30.13 16.92 -13.97
CA LEU A 737 -29.34 16.27 -15.03
C LEU A 737 -27.89 16.78 -15.10
N HIS A 738 -27.25 17.01 -13.95
CA HIS A 738 -25.86 17.46 -13.89
C HIS A 738 -24.85 16.32 -14.07
N GLY A 739 -25.26 15.08 -13.85
CA GLY A 739 -24.41 13.90 -13.92
C GLY A 739 -24.34 13.28 -15.30
N LEU A 740 -23.41 12.33 -15.47
CA LEU A 740 -23.25 11.57 -16.72
C LEU A 740 -24.43 10.61 -16.94
N LYS A 741 -24.82 9.90 -15.88
CA LYS A 741 -25.74 8.76 -15.95
C LYS A 741 -27.16 9.16 -16.29
N GLU A 742 -27.67 10.24 -15.70
CA GLU A 742 -29.00 10.73 -16.02
C GLU A 742 -29.13 11.08 -17.49
N ASN A 743 -28.13 11.76 -18.05
CA ASN A 743 -28.10 12.15 -19.45
C ASN A 743 -28.00 10.94 -20.38
N VAL A 744 -27.20 9.92 -20.03
CA VAL A 744 -27.15 8.67 -20.78
C VAL A 744 -28.50 7.95 -20.76
N ILE A 745 -29.15 7.84 -19.60
CA ILE A 745 -30.45 7.16 -19.46
C ILE A 745 -31.54 7.87 -20.30
N LEU A 746 -31.52 9.19 -20.35
CA LEU A 746 -32.48 10.00 -21.10
C LEU A 746 -32.11 10.19 -22.58
N GLY A 747 -30.94 9.72 -23.03
CA GLY A 747 -30.46 9.89 -24.40
C GLY A 747 -30.04 11.32 -24.75
N LYS A 748 -29.61 12.12 -23.76
CA LYS A 748 -29.05 13.47 -23.94
C LYS A 748 -27.52 13.42 -24.06
N LEU A 749 -26.94 14.53 -24.51
CA LEU A 749 -25.49 14.73 -24.47
C LEU A 749 -25.01 14.74 -23.02
N ILE A 750 -23.93 14.03 -22.74
CA ILE A 750 -23.30 14.02 -21.41
C ILE A 750 -22.55 15.34 -21.17
N PRO A 751 -22.59 15.91 -19.95
CA PRO A 751 -22.01 17.22 -19.64
C PRO A 751 -20.48 17.17 -19.43
N THR A 752 -19.76 16.48 -20.32
CA THR A 752 -18.30 16.31 -20.29
C THR A 752 -17.74 16.30 -21.71
N GLY A 753 -16.45 16.62 -21.87
CA GLY A 753 -15.79 16.70 -23.17
C GLY A 753 -16.57 17.63 -24.11
N THR A 754 -16.91 17.14 -25.30
CA THR A 754 -17.65 17.93 -26.31
C THR A 754 -19.07 18.31 -25.91
N GLY A 755 -19.66 17.68 -24.89
CA GLY A 755 -20.98 18.03 -24.38
C GLY A 755 -20.94 19.01 -23.21
N PHE A 756 -19.76 19.48 -22.80
CA PHE A 756 -19.62 20.50 -21.77
C PHE A 756 -20.15 21.86 -22.27
N PRO A 757 -20.89 22.64 -21.46
CA PRO A 757 -21.59 23.85 -21.92
C PRO A 757 -20.70 24.86 -22.66
N ASP A 758 -19.46 25.05 -22.20
CA ASP A 758 -18.51 25.99 -22.81
C ASP A 758 -18.18 25.65 -24.28
N TYR A 759 -18.25 24.37 -24.67
CA TYR A 759 -18.04 23.92 -26.05
C TYR A 759 -19.33 23.81 -26.86
N HIS A 760 -20.50 23.98 -26.24
CA HIS A 760 -21.77 23.93 -26.94
C HIS A 760 -22.33 25.33 -27.22
N ASP A 761 -22.12 26.26 -26.29
CA ASP A 761 -22.75 27.58 -26.32
C ASP A 761 -21.85 28.70 -26.89
N PHE A 762 -20.78 28.33 -27.60
CA PHE A 762 -19.95 29.32 -28.30
C PHE A 762 -20.49 29.62 -29.71
N SER A 763 -20.71 30.91 -29.99
CA SER A 763 -20.97 31.37 -31.36
C SER A 763 -19.67 31.81 -32.01
N LEU A 764 -19.26 31.14 -33.08
CA LEU A 764 -18.15 31.61 -33.91
C LEU A 764 -18.59 32.87 -34.66
N GLU A 765 -17.77 33.93 -34.62
CA GLU A 765 -17.89 35.00 -35.61
C GLU A 765 -17.74 34.37 -37.00
N LYS A 766 -18.71 34.61 -37.87
CA LYS A 766 -18.67 34.08 -39.25
C LYS A 766 -17.42 34.61 -39.93
N ASP A 767 -16.47 33.72 -40.20
CA ASP A 767 -15.29 34.04 -40.98
C ASP A 767 -15.71 34.30 -42.43
N LEU A 768 -15.78 35.58 -42.81
CA LEU A 768 -16.22 36.04 -44.13
C LEU A 768 -15.23 35.67 -45.26
N THR A 769 -14.05 35.12 -44.92
CA THR A 769 -13.03 34.74 -45.90
C THR A 769 -13.18 33.31 -46.42
N ILE A 770 -13.95 32.47 -45.72
CA ILE A 770 -14.26 31.11 -46.15
C ILE A 770 -15.54 31.20 -47.01
N PRO A 771 -15.49 30.88 -48.32
CA PRO A 771 -16.70 30.80 -49.13
C PRO A 771 -17.65 29.83 -48.44
N GLN A 772 -18.85 30.28 -48.07
CA GLN A 772 -19.86 29.38 -47.53
C GLN A 772 -20.19 28.35 -48.62
N GLU A 773 -19.74 27.12 -48.44
CA GLU A 773 -20.22 26.02 -49.26
C GLU A 773 -21.72 25.88 -49.02
N ASP A 774 -22.49 26.06 -50.09
CA ASP A 774 -23.95 26.00 -50.08
C ASP A 774 -24.40 24.65 -49.47
N PRO A 775 -25.11 24.63 -48.33
CA PRO A 775 -25.51 23.38 -47.67
C PRO A 775 -26.33 22.46 -48.58
N ALA A 776 -26.98 23.02 -49.61
CA ALA A 776 -27.64 22.24 -50.66
C ALA A 776 -26.68 21.34 -51.45
N ARG A 777 -25.42 21.76 -51.69
CA ARG A 777 -24.42 20.93 -52.38
C ARG A 777 -24.03 19.70 -51.56
N PHE A 778 -23.93 19.82 -50.25
CA PHE A 778 -23.53 18.72 -49.36
C PHE A 778 -24.63 17.67 -49.24
N GLU A 779 -25.90 18.08 -49.18
CA GLU A 779 -27.04 17.15 -49.24
C GLU A 779 -27.17 16.46 -50.59
N ILE A 780 -26.93 17.20 -51.69
CA ILE A 780 -26.94 16.62 -53.04
C ILE A 780 -25.79 15.61 -53.21
N GLU A 781 -24.58 15.89 -52.73
CA GLU A 781 -23.45 14.93 -52.77
C GLU A 781 -23.70 13.70 -51.90
N ARG A 782 -24.30 13.87 -50.72
CA ARG A 782 -24.64 12.77 -49.81
C ARG A 782 -25.75 11.88 -50.41
N ALA A 783 -26.77 12.49 -51.03
CA ALA A 783 -27.79 11.79 -51.79
C ALA A 783 -27.20 11.06 -53.00
N SER A 784 -26.30 11.70 -53.75
CA SER A 784 -25.63 11.13 -54.93
C SER A 784 -24.76 9.92 -54.57
N ARG A 785 -24.01 9.99 -53.46
CA ARG A 785 -23.23 8.86 -52.91
C ARG A 785 -24.10 7.72 -52.43
N SER A 786 -25.24 8.01 -51.81
CA SER A 786 -26.20 6.99 -51.38
C SER A 786 -26.89 6.26 -52.56
N MET A 787 -26.97 6.92 -53.72
CA MET A 787 -27.54 6.37 -54.95
C MET A 787 -26.51 5.78 -55.93
N GLY A 788 -25.22 5.77 -55.58
CA GLY A 788 -24.16 5.13 -56.37
C GLY A 788 -23.83 5.81 -57.70
N ILE A 789 -24.14 7.10 -57.85
CA ILE A 789 -23.85 7.86 -59.09
C ILE A 789 -22.53 8.60 -58.91
N GLU A 790 -21.48 8.20 -59.66
CA GLU A 790 -20.23 8.96 -59.75
C GLU A 790 -20.46 10.27 -60.53
N THR A 791 -20.46 11.39 -59.81
CA THR A 791 -20.43 12.72 -60.42
C THR A 791 -19.00 13.05 -60.88
N LYS A 792 -18.78 13.08 -62.19
CA LYS A 792 -17.53 13.61 -62.78
C LYS A 792 -17.39 15.08 -62.42
N LYS A 793 -16.25 15.46 -61.82
CA LYS A 793 -15.86 16.86 -61.57
C LYS A 793 -15.94 17.67 -62.87
N PRO A 794 -16.50 18.90 -62.86
CA PRO A 794 -16.34 19.82 -63.97
C PRO A 794 -14.87 20.27 -64.01
N VAL A 795 -14.34 20.33 -65.22
CA VAL A 795 -13.05 20.97 -65.51
C VAL A 795 -13.23 22.47 -65.33
N ASP A 796 -12.46 23.07 -64.43
CA ASP A 796 -12.37 24.53 -64.28
C ASP A 796 -11.97 25.13 -65.63
N LYS A 797 -12.82 26.02 -66.16
CA LYS A 797 -12.44 26.99 -67.17
C LYS A 797 -12.38 28.35 -66.48
N GLU A 798 -11.16 28.90 -66.53
CA GLU A 798 -10.66 30.24 -66.19
C GLU A 798 -11.65 31.28 -65.67
#